data_AF-A0A9E0REE7-F1
#
_entry.id   AF-A0A9E0REE7-F1
#
_cell.length_a   1.000
_cell.length_b   1.000
_cell.length_c   1.000
_cell.angle_alpha   90.00
_cell.angle_beta   90.00
_cell.angle_gamma   90.00
#
_symmetry.space_group_name_H-M   'P 1'
#
loop_
_entity.id
_entity.type
_entity.pdbx_description
1 polymer ?
#
loop_
_entity_poly.entity_id
_entity_poly.type
_entity_poly.pdbx_seq_one_letter_code
_entity_poly.pdbx_strand_id
1 'polypeptide(L)'
;MQTWNKRVARTARGAALVLLGSTLLTGCFDGSSSSSGSSQPELDTNLFPADGKLVATIRRTEGGVPHVKADNLKSAAFGHGYAQAQDNVCLLAEAVVKARSERSKYFGPGPDAGFGVGLNVVTDFSYKAQKIYSGAEAELPTLSDESRALIEGFVEGYNRYVIETDPATFPAECESQAWVKTITPVDLLAHYRVVGQYASGNSFATGVAFLAVPPEVSPAPTPVAAISANDVVEKLQKDVVETALASAKSIQNFSDTGLASNAWGIGKTMTEQGRGALLANPHFPYTGHRRLYEVQMTVPGYINVHGAGLLGTAIPLINFNENLAWSHTVTTSRRFTWYELVLKDGDNLTYIKDGQEKPITSETYQVEVKVPGMPEPLVLERDFYFSEYGPMIAANAINPQLPAWGSNGSLNAGKKVGLTYRDANANTGGLLDTWLQMSLAKDLSEFQNVFKNCGSTLWTNTTYADDQGNAFYIDSSSVPNLSDKAAALVNLRRLQPAYAGLFDQGVTLLDGSQSIEDWVETQCGALTTYDQKPKLLRTDWVQNSNSSHWSTNPDEFLIGYSPLYGDEKAPINARTRLGIKMLQNPMDKGFPSAPLIAGQDGKFSAEELIGVIWNNRAWYAEQFLPELKDRCNTIGSTPVDGRDLSSWCQALDSWDGLYNLDSKGAHIFRVFMANYLGDMDSDLTKPFSPADPVGTPALPDEQNAGTPVDTMLLALSAGVGDLQSQGIQPADELGTLQYYRASGDVIPGSGDTPIFQMVGIPWHGGDGNIDGAFNAIGVVKDNVAEDTRFPRIAPTTLPNTAGLSDGSDGIGGWLMARGTSWHFGLEFTENGPEAYGLVSYSQSSDAMSPYFKDQSQMYSDKNYRKLPFTEDEIAVSLVTNGESTISSE
;
A
#
# COMPACT_ATOMS: atom_id res chain seq x y z
N MET A 1 19.30 -63.78 -33.02
CA MET A 1 18.44 -63.57 -34.22
C MET A 1 18.24 -62.06 -34.35
N GLN A 2 18.71 -61.40 -35.42
CA GLN A 2 18.03 -61.18 -36.72
C GLN A 2 16.79 -60.27 -36.56
N THR A 3 16.66 -59.10 -37.21
CA THR A 3 17.50 -58.40 -38.23
C THR A 3 17.19 -56.88 -38.17
N TRP A 4 18.15 -55.94 -38.23
CA TRP A 4 18.71 -55.26 -39.45
C TRP A 4 17.64 -54.53 -40.30
N ASN A 5 17.80 -53.33 -40.89
CA ASN A 5 18.90 -52.35 -41.16
C ASN A 5 18.22 -50.97 -41.50
N LYS A 6 18.78 -49.75 -41.68
CA LYS A 6 20.10 -49.04 -41.79
C LYS A 6 19.84 -47.57 -41.29
N ARG A 7 20.73 -46.59 -41.07
CA ARG A 7 22.12 -46.15 -41.46
C ARG A 7 22.30 -45.34 -42.77
N VAL A 8 23.08 -44.24 -42.66
CA VAL A 8 23.65 -43.32 -43.70
C VAL A 8 22.71 -42.20 -44.23
N ALA A 9 23.15 -40.97 -44.59
CA ALA A 9 23.96 -39.93 -43.90
C ALA A 9 24.14 -38.66 -44.81
N ARG A 10 24.66 -37.55 -44.22
CA ARG A 10 25.36 -36.40 -44.85
C ARG A 10 24.57 -35.37 -45.72
N THR A 11 24.34 -34.21 -45.09
CA THR A 11 24.82 -32.87 -45.50
C THR A 11 24.98 -32.51 -46.99
N ALA A 12 24.31 -31.43 -47.40
CA ALA A 12 24.81 -30.48 -48.42
C ALA A 12 24.40 -29.04 -48.03
N ARG A 13 25.24 -28.04 -48.36
CA ARG A 13 24.91 -26.61 -48.26
C ARG A 13 24.38 -26.12 -49.62
N GLY A 14 23.44 -25.18 -49.60
CA GLY A 14 23.03 -24.38 -50.77
C GLY A 14 22.52 -23.03 -50.28
N ALA A 15 22.89 -21.93 -50.97
CA ALA A 15 22.61 -20.58 -50.50
C ALA A 15 22.40 -19.59 -51.67
N ALA A 16 21.82 -18.44 -51.30
CA ALA A 16 21.80 -17.15 -52.00
C ALA A 16 20.71 -16.85 -53.06
N LEU A 17 20.48 -15.54 -53.20
CA LEU A 17 19.84 -14.79 -54.29
C LEU A 17 18.29 -14.73 -54.37
N VAL A 18 17.73 -13.85 -53.53
CA VAL A 18 17.17 -12.53 -53.93
C VAL A 18 16.49 -12.44 -55.30
N LEU A 19 15.24 -11.95 -55.31
CA LEU A 19 14.77 -10.94 -56.26
C LEU A 19 13.55 -10.16 -55.70
N LEU A 20 13.46 -8.88 -56.06
CA LEU A 20 12.33 -7.98 -55.75
C LEU A 20 11.21 -8.15 -56.79
N GLY A 21 9.95 -7.87 -56.41
CA GLY A 21 8.81 -8.07 -57.31
C GLY A 21 7.49 -7.47 -56.83
N SER A 22 7.45 -6.17 -56.54
CA SER A 22 6.20 -5.47 -56.22
C SER A 22 5.28 -5.37 -57.45
N THR A 23 4.01 -5.77 -57.36
CA THR A 23 2.97 -5.29 -58.29
C THR A 23 1.58 -5.40 -57.66
N LEU A 24 0.84 -4.30 -57.66
CA LEU A 24 -0.59 -4.28 -57.35
C LEU A 24 -1.38 -4.79 -58.57
N LEU A 25 -2.24 -5.79 -58.37
CA LEU A 25 -3.31 -6.12 -59.31
C LEU A 25 -4.59 -6.44 -58.54
N THR A 26 -5.59 -5.59 -58.71
CA THR A 26 -6.96 -5.84 -58.23
C THR A 26 -7.61 -6.92 -59.10
N GLY A 27 -8.20 -7.93 -58.47
CA GLY A 27 -8.83 -9.05 -59.15
C GLY A 27 -9.99 -9.62 -58.35
N CYS A 28 -11.19 -9.12 -58.59
CA CYS A 28 -12.41 -9.74 -58.08
C CYS A 28 -12.65 -11.05 -58.83
N PHE A 29 -12.46 -12.19 -58.17
CA PHE A 29 -12.97 -13.47 -58.64
C PHE A 29 -13.72 -14.19 -57.52
N ASP A 30 -14.98 -14.46 -57.81
CA ASP A 30 -15.91 -15.23 -57.00
C ASP A 30 -15.76 -16.74 -57.31
N GLY A 31 -16.20 -17.62 -56.40
CA GLY A 31 -16.36 -19.05 -56.69
C GLY A 31 -15.35 -20.03 -56.10
N SER A 32 -15.58 -20.43 -54.85
CA SER A 32 -15.36 -21.78 -54.29
C SER A 32 -13.96 -22.44 -54.35
N SER A 33 -13.30 -22.57 -53.19
CA SER A 33 -13.28 -23.84 -52.42
C SER A 33 -12.40 -23.76 -51.15
N SER A 34 -12.43 -24.82 -50.32
CA SER A 34 -11.64 -25.04 -49.10
C SER A 34 -11.74 -23.98 -47.98
N SER A 35 -12.87 -23.93 -47.29
CA SER A 35 -12.91 -23.46 -45.90
C SER A 35 -12.47 -24.56 -44.93
N SER A 36 -11.16 -24.77 -44.80
CA SER A 36 -10.61 -25.43 -43.60
C SER A 36 -10.77 -24.46 -42.43
N GLY A 37 -11.94 -24.51 -41.80
CA GLY A 37 -12.33 -23.55 -40.76
C GLY A 37 -11.41 -23.62 -39.54
N SER A 38 -10.45 -22.70 -39.48
CA SER A 38 -9.98 -22.20 -38.20
C SER A 38 -11.17 -21.50 -37.54
N SER A 39 -11.80 -22.18 -36.59
CA SER A 39 -12.76 -21.55 -35.68
C SER A 39 -12.01 -20.45 -34.93
N GLN A 40 -12.24 -19.20 -35.33
CA GLN A 40 -12.02 -18.07 -34.43
C GLN A 40 -12.79 -18.37 -33.13
N PRO A 41 -12.22 -18.12 -31.94
CA PRO A 41 -12.98 -18.26 -30.71
C PRO A 41 -14.24 -17.40 -30.80
N GLU A 42 -15.36 -17.94 -30.34
CA GLU A 42 -16.63 -17.21 -30.28
C GLU A 42 -16.50 -16.11 -29.22
N LEU A 43 -16.95 -14.89 -29.55
CA LEU A 43 -16.76 -13.72 -28.69
C LEU A 43 -17.56 -13.88 -27.39
N ASP A 44 -16.89 -13.87 -26.24
CA ASP A 44 -17.60 -13.84 -24.96
C ASP A 44 -18.28 -12.47 -24.75
N THR A 45 -19.59 -12.46 -24.91
CA THR A 45 -20.44 -11.28 -24.76
C THR A 45 -20.56 -10.78 -23.32
N ASN A 46 -20.17 -11.59 -22.32
CA ASN A 46 -20.05 -11.12 -20.93
C ASN A 46 -18.80 -10.24 -20.73
N LEU A 47 -17.78 -10.40 -21.58
CA LEU A 47 -16.52 -9.67 -21.51
C LEU A 47 -16.49 -8.46 -22.45
N PHE A 48 -16.95 -8.64 -23.70
CA PHE A 48 -16.84 -7.65 -24.77
C PHE A 48 -18.18 -7.37 -25.48
N PRO A 49 -18.43 -6.13 -25.94
CA PRO A 49 -19.64 -5.80 -26.70
C PRO A 49 -19.63 -6.42 -28.10
N ALA A 50 -20.74 -7.04 -28.51
CA ALA A 50 -20.85 -7.74 -29.79
C ALA A 50 -20.81 -6.83 -31.04
N ASP A 51 -21.11 -5.53 -30.89
CA ASP A 51 -21.02 -4.52 -31.94
C ASP A 51 -19.79 -3.60 -31.79
N GLY A 52 -18.94 -3.84 -30.79
CA GLY A 52 -17.77 -3.04 -30.46
C GLY A 52 -18.03 -1.78 -29.63
N LYS A 53 -19.29 -1.44 -29.29
CA LYS A 53 -19.62 -0.19 -28.57
C LYS A 53 -19.57 -0.37 -27.06
N LEU A 54 -18.93 0.57 -26.36
CA LEU A 54 -18.96 0.60 -24.89
C LEU A 54 -20.09 1.51 -24.44
N VAL A 55 -20.99 1.00 -23.62
CA VAL A 55 -22.13 1.74 -23.05
C VAL A 55 -22.24 1.40 -21.57
N ALA A 56 -22.27 2.41 -20.71
CA ALA A 56 -22.36 2.25 -19.27
C ALA A 56 -23.30 3.28 -18.64
N THR A 57 -24.19 2.82 -17.77
CA THR A 57 -25.03 3.69 -16.93
C THR A 57 -24.35 3.87 -15.58
N ILE A 58 -24.05 5.12 -15.22
CA ILE A 58 -23.43 5.50 -13.95
C ILE A 58 -24.51 6.11 -13.08
N ARG A 59 -24.76 5.52 -11.91
CA ARG A 59 -25.79 5.95 -10.96
C ARG A 59 -25.10 6.39 -9.67
N ARG A 60 -25.14 7.67 -9.31
CA ARG A 60 -24.52 8.18 -8.07
C ARG A 60 -25.52 8.27 -6.92
N THR A 61 -25.12 7.81 -5.74
CA THR A 61 -25.89 7.89 -4.48
C THR A 61 -25.23 8.86 -3.50
N GLU A 62 -25.70 8.89 -2.24
CA GLU A 62 -25.05 9.65 -1.15
C GLU A 62 -23.54 9.36 -1.05
N GLY A 63 -22.76 10.40 -0.72
CA GLY A 63 -21.29 10.37 -0.80
C GLY A 63 -20.72 10.50 -2.21
N GLY A 64 -21.57 10.54 -3.24
CA GLY A 64 -21.19 10.60 -4.65
C GLY A 64 -20.83 9.24 -5.27
N VAL A 65 -21.02 8.13 -4.55
CA VAL A 65 -20.55 6.79 -4.94
C VAL A 65 -21.19 6.33 -6.24
N PRO A 66 -20.42 5.92 -7.26
CA PRO A 66 -20.95 5.42 -8.53
C PRO A 66 -21.31 3.92 -8.46
N HIS A 67 -22.54 3.60 -8.87
CA HIS A 67 -23.02 2.25 -9.11
C HIS A 67 -23.11 2.02 -10.62
N VAL A 68 -22.00 1.58 -11.21
CA VAL A 68 -21.82 1.38 -12.65
C VAL A 68 -22.51 0.10 -13.11
N LYS A 69 -23.38 0.21 -14.12
CA LYS A 69 -24.10 -0.90 -14.74
C LYS A 69 -23.85 -0.95 -16.24
N ALA A 70 -23.54 -2.13 -16.76
CA ALA A 70 -23.35 -2.36 -18.19
C ALA A 70 -23.61 -3.82 -18.59
N ASP A 71 -23.77 -4.09 -19.89
CA ASP A 71 -24.08 -5.43 -20.39
C ASP A 71 -22.85 -6.37 -20.50
N ASN A 72 -21.63 -5.84 -20.29
CA ASN A 72 -20.38 -6.61 -20.36
C ASN A 72 -19.25 -5.97 -19.51
N LEU A 73 -18.25 -6.77 -19.15
CA LEU A 73 -17.15 -6.39 -18.25
C LEU A 73 -16.32 -5.21 -18.76
N LYS A 74 -16.00 -5.17 -20.07
CA LYS A 74 -15.28 -4.03 -20.67
C LYS A 74 -16.08 -2.74 -20.58
N SER A 75 -17.41 -2.81 -20.73
CA SER A 75 -18.30 -1.65 -20.58
C SER A 75 -18.49 -1.25 -19.12
N ALA A 76 -18.49 -2.18 -18.17
CA ALA A 76 -18.49 -1.84 -16.74
C ALA A 76 -17.17 -1.16 -16.33
N ALA A 77 -16.03 -1.64 -16.83
CA ALA A 77 -14.74 -0.98 -16.64
C ALA A 77 -14.67 0.40 -17.31
N PHE A 78 -15.31 0.60 -18.46
CA PHE A 78 -15.48 1.90 -19.13
C PHE A 78 -16.23 2.90 -18.25
N GLY A 79 -17.38 2.52 -17.69
CA GLY A 79 -18.08 3.36 -16.72
C GLY A 79 -17.27 3.65 -15.46
N HIS A 80 -16.48 2.69 -14.98
CA HIS A 80 -15.64 2.87 -13.80
C HIS A 80 -14.45 3.81 -14.05
N GLY A 81 -13.74 3.66 -15.17
CA GLY A 81 -12.62 4.53 -15.56
C GLY A 81 -13.07 5.98 -15.81
N TYR A 82 -14.25 6.17 -16.40
CA TYR A 82 -14.86 7.49 -16.54
C TYR A 82 -15.22 8.10 -15.17
N ALA A 83 -15.83 7.34 -14.26
CA ALA A 83 -16.19 7.83 -12.93
C ALA A 83 -14.95 8.21 -12.09
N GLN A 84 -13.91 7.38 -12.10
CA GLN A 84 -12.63 7.70 -11.44
C GLN A 84 -11.99 8.96 -12.05
N ALA A 85 -12.02 9.11 -13.39
CA ALA A 85 -11.52 10.31 -14.05
C ALA A 85 -12.30 11.58 -13.64
N GLN A 86 -13.64 11.51 -13.64
CA GLN A 86 -14.52 12.61 -13.25
C GLN A 86 -14.21 13.16 -11.85
N ASP A 87 -13.85 12.30 -10.90
CA ASP A 87 -13.60 12.69 -9.51
C ASP A 87 -12.12 12.95 -9.18
N ASN A 88 -11.17 12.38 -9.93
CA ASN A 88 -9.74 12.32 -9.57
C ASN A 88 -8.75 12.46 -10.76
N VAL A 89 -9.13 13.08 -11.89
CA VAL A 89 -8.31 13.16 -13.14
C VAL A 89 -6.85 13.55 -12.93
N CYS A 90 -6.56 14.56 -12.09
CA CYS A 90 -5.19 15.04 -11.87
C CYS A 90 -4.30 13.95 -11.24
N LEU A 91 -4.82 13.23 -10.24
CA LEU A 91 -4.11 12.13 -9.58
C LEU A 91 -3.86 10.96 -10.53
N LEU A 92 -4.83 10.63 -11.38
CA LEU A 92 -4.71 9.55 -12.38
C LEU A 92 -3.71 9.90 -13.48
N ALA A 93 -3.69 11.15 -13.94
CA ALA A 93 -2.72 11.63 -14.91
C ALA A 93 -1.28 11.60 -14.34
N GLU A 94 -1.08 12.01 -13.09
CA GLU A 94 0.25 11.98 -12.45
C GLU A 94 0.71 10.55 -12.15
N ALA A 95 -0.20 9.63 -11.82
CA ALA A 95 0.09 8.20 -11.70
C ALA A 95 0.63 7.60 -13.01
N VAL A 96 0.09 8.02 -14.16
CA VAL A 96 0.59 7.59 -15.47
C VAL A 96 1.91 8.28 -15.85
N VAL A 97 2.10 9.56 -15.50
CA VAL A 97 3.42 10.23 -15.64
C VAL A 97 4.49 9.52 -14.82
N LYS A 98 4.15 9.10 -13.60
CA LYS A 98 4.99 8.25 -12.74
C LYS A 98 5.32 6.90 -13.40
N ALA A 99 4.32 6.19 -13.92
CA ALA A 99 4.48 4.87 -14.51
C ALA A 99 5.30 4.85 -15.83
N ARG A 100 5.24 5.93 -16.62
CA ARG A 100 6.06 6.11 -17.85
C ARG A 100 7.52 6.50 -17.58
N SER A 101 7.86 6.87 -16.34
CA SER A 101 9.07 7.63 -16.01
C SER A 101 9.18 8.95 -16.79
N GLU A 102 8.14 9.79 -16.72
CA GLU A 102 8.08 11.14 -17.31
C GLU A 102 8.04 12.26 -16.23
N ARG A 103 8.30 11.98 -14.94
CA ARG A 103 8.24 13.01 -13.87
C ARG A 103 9.30 14.09 -14.06
N SER A 104 10.52 13.72 -14.45
CA SER A 104 11.59 14.69 -14.71
C SER A 104 11.31 15.58 -15.93
N LYS A 105 10.53 15.06 -16.88
CA LYS A 105 10.13 15.71 -18.13
C LYS A 105 9.07 16.78 -17.90
N TYR A 106 8.06 16.52 -17.06
CA TYR A 106 6.96 17.46 -16.81
C TYR A 106 7.21 18.37 -15.60
N PHE A 107 7.75 17.82 -14.51
CA PHE A 107 7.86 18.49 -13.20
C PHE A 107 9.29 18.91 -12.85
N GLY A 108 10.22 18.79 -13.81
CA GLY A 108 11.64 19.11 -13.60
C GLY A 108 12.36 18.09 -12.71
N PRO A 109 13.63 18.34 -12.35
CA PRO A 109 14.51 17.33 -11.74
C PRO A 109 14.02 16.78 -10.38
N GLY A 110 13.18 17.50 -9.67
CA GLY A 110 12.62 17.12 -8.36
C GLY A 110 12.41 18.36 -7.49
N PRO A 111 11.61 18.26 -6.41
CA PRO A 111 11.45 19.36 -5.46
C PRO A 111 12.77 19.63 -4.72
N ASP A 112 13.03 20.90 -4.38
CA ASP A 112 14.12 21.28 -3.47
C ASP A 112 13.70 21.09 -2.00
N ALA A 113 13.29 19.86 -1.67
CA ALA A 113 12.72 19.48 -0.37
C ALA A 113 12.98 18.00 -0.06
N GLY A 114 12.94 17.64 1.22
CA GLY A 114 13.16 16.27 1.71
C GLY A 114 14.61 15.80 1.51
N PHE A 115 14.91 15.31 0.31
CA PHE A 115 16.22 14.75 -0.06
C PHE A 115 17.04 15.63 -1.01
N GLY A 116 16.42 16.66 -1.61
CA GLY A 116 17.06 17.62 -2.53
C GLY A 116 16.68 17.46 -4.00
N VAL A 117 17.18 18.38 -4.82
CA VAL A 117 16.92 18.45 -6.26
C VAL A 117 17.51 17.24 -6.99
N GLY A 118 16.66 16.48 -7.69
CA GLY A 118 17.08 15.33 -8.49
C GLY A 118 16.23 14.08 -8.30
N LEU A 119 15.34 14.05 -7.31
CA LEU A 119 14.54 12.87 -6.96
C LEU A 119 13.69 12.33 -8.12
N ASN A 120 13.21 13.18 -9.05
CA ASN A 120 12.49 12.71 -10.23
C ASN A 120 13.43 11.98 -11.20
N VAL A 121 14.62 12.53 -11.44
CA VAL A 121 15.64 11.89 -12.28
C VAL A 121 16.02 10.51 -11.71
N VAL A 122 16.25 10.42 -10.39
CA VAL A 122 16.60 9.17 -9.70
C VAL A 122 15.50 8.12 -9.82
N THR A 123 14.23 8.51 -9.57
CA THR A 123 13.09 7.58 -9.61
C THR A 123 12.72 7.18 -11.04
N ASP A 124 12.72 8.10 -12.00
CA ASP A 124 12.41 7.82 -13.39
C ASP A 124 13.42 6.83 -14.02
N PHE A 125 14.72 7.05 -13.79
CA PHE A 125 15.75 6.09 -14.20
C PHE A 125 15.57 4.72 -13.52
N SER A 126 15.28 4.70 -12.22
CA SER A 126 15.13 3.44 -11.47
C SER A 126 13.90 2.64 -11.89
N TYR A 127 12.78 3.29 -12.21
CA TYR A 127 11.59 2.63 -12.76
C TYR A 127 11.79 2.09 -14.18
N LYS A 128 12.65 2.71 -15.00
CA LYS A 128 13.09 2.09 -16.28
C LYS A 128 13.95 0.85 -16.02
N ALA A 129 14.86 0.89 -15.05
CA ALA A 129 15.67 -0.27 -14.66
C ALA A 129 14.85 -1.40 -14.00
N GLN A 130 13.80 -1.08 -13.26
CA GLN A 130 12.82 -2.04 -12.72
C GLN A 130 11.80 -2.53 -13.75
N LYS A 131 11.92 -2.05 -15.00
CA LYS A 131 11.08 -2.42 -16.14
C LYS A 131 9.60 -2.27 -15.79
N ILE A 132 9.25 -1.12 -15.19
CA ILE A 132 7.86 -0.75 -14.89
C ILE A 132 7.10 -0.66 -16.22
N TYR A 133 7.46 0.28 -17.09
CA TYR A 133 6.80 0.46 -18.38
C TYR A 133 7.06 -0.70 -19.36
N SER A 134 8.32 -1.07 -19.58
CA SER A 134 8.69 -2.12 -20.54
C SER A 134 8.31 -3.54 -20.12
N GLY A 135 8.07 -3.77 -18.81
CA GLY A 135 7.44 -4.99 -18.34
C GLY A 135 5.94 -5.04 -18.63
N ALA A 136 5.24 -3.90 -18.57
CA ALA A 136 3.85 -3.82 -19.01
C ALA A 136 3.71 -4.05 -20.53
N GLU A 137 4.64 -3.52 -21.33
CA GLU A 137 4.70 -3.82 -22.78
C GLU A 137 4.86 -5.32 -23.08
N ALA A 138 5.61 -6.04 -22.23
CA ALA A 138 5.82 -7.49 -22.35
C ALA A 138 4.68 -8.33 -21.76
N GLU A 139 3.99 -7.84 -20.73
CA GLU A 139 2.91 -8.57 -20.03
C GLU A 139 1.53 -8.36 -20.66
N LEU A 140 1.27 -7.20 -21.27
CA LEU A 140 -0.03 -6.88 -21.91
C LEU A 140 -0.51 -7.95 -22.93
N PRO A 141 0.35 -8.52 -23.80
CA PRO A 141 -0.07 -9.59 -24.73
C PRO A 141 -0.29 -10.96 -24.08
N THR A 142 -0.06 -11.08 -22.76
CA THR A 142 -0.18 -12.33 -22.00
C THR A 142 -1.32 -12.32 -20.96
N LEU A 143 -2.03 -11.19 -20.84
CA LEU A 143 -3.23 -11.08 -20.01
C LEU A 143 -4.34 -12.00 -20.52
N SER A 144 -5.18 -12.47 -19.60
CA SER A 144 -6.48 -13.10 -19.91
C SER A 144 -7.40 -12.14 -20.67
N ASP A 145 -8.43 -12.68 -21.33
CA ASP A 145 -9.43 -11.84 -22.00
C ASP A 145 -10.25 -11.02 -20.98
N GLU A 146 -10.43 -11.52 -19.77
CA GLU A 146 -11.05 -10.82 -18.65
C GLU A 146 -10.21 -9.63 -18.14
N SER A 147 -8.91 -9.84 -17.90
CA SER A 147 -7.98 -8.77 -17.51
C SER A 147 -7.80 -7.75 -18.63
N ARG A 148 -7.84 -8.18 -19.90
CA ARG A 148 -7.91 -7.27 -21.06
C ARG A 148 -9.19 -6.46 -21.08
N ALA A 149 -10.35 -7.07 -20.83
CA ALA A 149 -11.63 -6.35 -20.76
C ALA A 149 -11.60 -5.26 -19.68
N LEU A 150 -11.05 -5.56 -18.49
CA LEU A 150 -10.87 -4.58 -17.41
C LEU A 150 -9.91 -3.45 -17.80
N ILE A 151 -8.70 -3.76 -18.28
CA ILE A 151 -7.69 -2.75 -18.64
C ILE A 151 -8.16 -1.88 -19.82
N GLU A 152 -8.58 -2.50 -20.93
CA GLU A 152 -8.99 -1.79 -22.13
C GLU A 152 -10.24 -0.94 -21.87
N GLY A 153 -11.20 -1.45 -21.10
CA GLY A 153 -12.42 -0.71 -20.74
C GLY A 153 -12.11 0.54 -19.92
N PHE A 154 -11.35 0.39 -18.84
CA PHE A 154 -10.98 1.51 -17.96
C PHE A 154 -10.21 2.61 -18.71
N VAL A 155 -9.30 2.22 -19.61
CA VAL A 155 -8.54 3.16 -20.46
C VAL A 155 -9.47 3.96 -21.36
N GLU A 156 -10.43 3.33 -22.04
CA GLU A 156 -11.41 4.07 -22.86
C GLU A 156 -12.29 4.99 -22.01
N GLY A 157 -12.62 4.60 -20.77
CA GLY A 157 -13.40 5.41 -19.83
C GLY A 157 -12.68 6.69 -19.41
N TYR A 158 -11.42 6.55 -19.01
CA TYR A 158 -10.53 7.68 -18.70
C TYR A 158 -10.32 8.57 -19.94
N ASN A 159 -10.04 7.96 -21.09
CA ASN A 159 -9.84 8.69 -22.35
C ASN A 159 -11.08 9.48 -22.75
N ARG A 160 -12.27 8.91 -22.60
CA ARG A 160 -13.54 9.58 -22.90
C ARG A 160 -13.69 10.88 -22.09
N TYR A 161 -13.46 10.82 -20.78
CA TYR A 161 -13.51 12.00 -19.92
C TYR A 161 -12.50 13.08 -20.32
N VAL A 162 -11.24 12.68 -20.58
CA VAL A 162 -10.16 13.61 -20.96
C VAL A 162 -10.34 14.21 -22.37
N ILE A 163 -11.11 13.55 -23.25
CA ILE A 163 -11.44 14.06 -24.59
C ILE A 163 -12.61 15.06 -24.57
N GLU A 164 -13.62 14.87 -23.72
CA GLU A 164 -14.82 15.72 -23.71
C GLU A 164 -14.78 16.88 -22.70
N THR A 165 -13.90 16.82 -21.70
CA THR A 165 -13.68 17.92 -20.74
C THR A 165 -12.77 19.00 -21.35
N ASP A 166 -13.16 20.27 -21.25
CA ASP A 166 -12.28 21.39 -21.62
C ASP A 166 -11.08 21.43 -20.66
N PRO A 167 -9.81 21.42 -21.14
CA PRO A 167 -8.64 21.47 -20.27
C PRO A 167 -8.58 22.69 -19.33
N ALA A 168 -9.25 23.79 -19.66
CA ALA A 168 -9.40 24.96 -18.79
C ALA A 168 -10.48 24.78 -17.70
N THR A 169 -11.05 23.59 -17.55
CA THR A 169 -12.03 23.22 -16.51
C THR A 169 -11.59 22.04 -15.63
N PHE A 170 -10.38 21.50 -15.83
CA PHE A 170 -9.76 20.58 -14.87
C PHE A 170 -9.40 21.31 -13.56
N PRO A 171 -9.26 20.58 -12.42
CA PRO A 171 -8.84 21.18 -11.15
C PRO A 171 -7.49 21.89 -11.23
N ALA A 172 -7.28 22.90 -10.38
CA ALA A 172 -6.16 23.83 -10.47
C ALA A 172 -4.77 23.16 -10.48
N GLU A 173 -4.62 22.00 -9.83
CA GLU A 173 -3.39 21.20 -9.85
C GLU A 173 -3.01 20.66 -11.25
N CYS A 174 -3.97 20.56 -12.17
CA CYS A 174 -3.76 20.07 -13.53
C CYS A 174 -4.47 20.86 -14.66
N GLU A 175 -4.95 22.07 -14.38
CA GLU A 175 -5.57 22.97 -15.36
C GLU A 175 -4.66 23.19 -16.59
N SER A 176 -5.20 22.95 -17.79
CA SER A 176 -4.54 23.10 -19.10
C SER A 176 -3.19 22.37 -19.23
N GLN A 177 -2.90 21.36 -18.39
CA GLN A 177 -1.59 20.73 -18.35
C GLN A 177 -1.39 19.67 -19.44
N ALA A 178 -0.31 19.81 -20.23
CA ALA A 178 0.04 18.90 -21.33
C ALA A 178 0.46 17.47 -20.92
N TRP A 179 0.38 17.12 -19.64
CA TRP A 179 0.52 15.76 -19.12
C TRP A 179 -0.83 15.10 -18.77
N VAL A 180 -1.92 15.87 -18.68
CA VAL A 180 -3.29 15.35 -18.74
C VAL A 180 -3.61 15.10 -20.22
N LYS A 181 -3.48 13.85 -20.64
CA LYS A 181 -3.59 13.38 -22.03
C LYS A 181 -4.10 11.96 -22.04
N THR A 182 -4.59 11.49 -23.19
CA THR A 182 -5.06 10.10 -23.33
C THR A 182 -3.95 9.08 -23.02
N ILE A 183 -4.39 7.90 -22.60
CA ILE A 183 -3.56 6.78 -22.14
C ILE A 183 -3.88 5.51 -22.92
N THR A 184 -3.05 4.49 -22.73
CA THR A 184 -3.10 3.19 -23.40
C THR A 184 -3.21 2.05 -22.38
N PRO A 185 -3.58 0.83 -22.80
CA PRO A 185 -3.53 -0.36 -21.95
C PRO A 185 -2.16 -0.61 -21.27
N VAL A 186 -1.06 -0.23 -21.93
CA VAL A 186 0.31 -0.34 -21.37
C VAL A 186 0.48 0.60 -20.18
N ASP A 187 -0.04 1.83 -20.27
CA ASP A 187 0.09 2.84 -19.22
C ASP A 187 -0.60 2.41 -17.92
N LEU A 188 -1.80 1.86 -18.04
CA LEU A 188 -2.57 1.38 -16.89
C LEU A 188 -1.90 0.14 -16.29
N LEU A 189 -1.43 -0.81 -17.11
CA LEU A 189 -0.69 -1.97 -16.62
C LEU A 189 0.67 -1.58 -15.99
N ALA A 190 1.33 -0.53 -16.48
CA ALA A 190 2.53 0.02 -15.86
C ALA A 190 2.24 0.65 -14.48
N HIS A 191 1.09 1.29 -14.31
CA HIS A 191 0.62 1.75 -12.99
C HIS A 191 0.32 0.56 -12.05
N TYR A 192 -0.29 -0.52 -12.54
CA TYR A 192 -0.43 -1.77 -11.77
C TYR A 192 0.92 -2.33 -11.30
N ARG A 193 2.00 -2.20 -12.09
CA ARG A 193 3.36 -2.59 -11.67
C ARG A 193 3.94 -1.69 -10.58
N VAL A 194 3.61 -0.38 -10.60
CA VAL A 194 3.95 0.55 -9.50
C VAL A 194 3.22 0.18 -8.20
N VAL A 195 1.91 -0.13 -8.27
CA VAL A 195 1.12 -0.62 -7.13
C VAL A 195 1.66 -1.96 -6.63
N GLY A 196 2.00 -2.86 -7.56
CA GLY A 196 2.60 -4.16 -7.32
C GLY A 196 3.86 -4.09 -6.46
N GLN A 197 4.80 -3.26 -6.89
CA GLN A 197 6.12 -3.15 -6.28
C GLN A 197 6.18 -2.20 -5.06
N TYR A 198 5.05 -1.64 -4.59
CA TYR A 198 5.04 -0.61 -3.55
C TYR A 198 5.76 -1.02 -2.24
N ALA A 199 5.51 -2.24 -1.75
CA ALA A 199 6.18 -2.81 -0.57
C ALA A 199 7.35 -3.75 -0.94
N SER A 200 8.02 -3.48 -2.07
CA SER A 200 9.14 -4.26 -2.59
C SER A 200 10.05 -3.41 -3.48
N GLY A 201 10.01 -3.54 -4.81
CA GLY A 201 10.83 -2.77 -5.75
C GLY A 201 10.88 -1.26 -5.48
N ASN A 202 9.77 -0.63 -5.11
CA ASN A 202 9.72 0.80 -4.85
C ASN A 202 10.69 1.26 -3.73
N SER A 203 11.01 0.41 -2.75
CA SER A 203 12.01 0.69 -1.70
C SER A 203 13.45 0.82 -2.23
N PHE A 204 13.72 0.39 -3.47
CA PHE A 204 15.02 0.50 -4.12
C PHE A 204 15.11 1.67 -5.12
N ALA A 205 13.96 2.24 -5.50
CA ALA A 205 13.82 3.18 -6.61
C ALA A 205 14.25 4.61 -6.31
N THR A 206 14.39 4.97 -5.03
CA THR A 206 14.75 6.33 -4.59
C THR A 206 16.25 6.58 -4.45
N GLY A 207 17.09 5.54 -4.55
CA GLY A 207 18.55 5.75 -4.46
C GLY A 207 19.42 4.51 -4.69
N VAL A 208 19.17 3.39 -4.00
CA VAL A 208 20.16 2.28 -3.99
C VAL A 208 20.33 1.52 -5.30
N ALA A 209 19.29 1.42 -6.14
CA ALA A 209 19.45 0.91 -7.51
C ALA A 209 20.21 1.91 -8.40
N PHE A 210 19.93 3.21 -8.24
CA PHE A 210 20.59 4.31 -8.97
C PHE A 210 22.07 4.50 -8.59
N LEU A 211 22.45 4.16 -7.36
CA LEU A 211 23.84 4.22 -6.89
C LEU A 211 24.65 2.95 -7.21
N ALA A 212 24.02 1.90 -7.73
CA ALA A 212 24.70 0.65 -8.06
C ALA A 212 25.59 0.83 -9.31
N VAL A 213 26.90 0.78 -9.09
CA VAL A 213 27.94 0.81 -10.13
C VAL A 213 29.14 -0.07 -9.71
N PRO A 214 29.90 -0.63 -10.67
CA PRO A 214 31.19 -1.25 -10.39
C PRO A 214 32.21 -0.26 -9.79
N PRO A 215 33.29 -0.73 -9.15
CA PRO A 215 34.43 0.09 -8.77
C PRO A 215 34.94 1.00 -9.91
N GLU A 216 35.37 2.20 -9.55
CA GLU A 216 35.92 3.24 -10.45
C GLU A 216 34.92 3.85 -11.47
N VAL A 217 33.67 3.38 -11.51
CA VAL A 217 32.58 3.97 -12.30
C VAL A 217 31.81 5.02 -11.49
N SER A 218 31.36 6.10 -12.13
CA SER A 218 30.50 7.12 -11.51
C SER A 218 29.02 6.75 -11.64
N PRO A 219 28.18 6.94 -10.61
CA PRO A 219 26.72 6.78 -10.71
C PRO A 219 26.03 8.00 -11.36
N ALA A 220 26.77 9.09 -11.62
CA ALA A 220 26.21 10.31 -12.21
C ALA A 220 25.76 10.09 -13.67
N PRO A 221 24.53 10.51 -14.04
CA PRO A 221 24.03 10.38 -15.41
C PRO A 221 24.69 11.42 -16.33
N THR A 222 24.82 11.13 -17.62
CA THR A 222 25.52 12.00 -18.60
C THR A 222 24.57 12.55 -19.67
N PRO A 223 24.76 13.78 -20.17
CA PRO A 223 24.03 14.27 -21.34
C PRO A 223 24.30 13.44 -22.59
N VAL A 224 23.25 13.10 -23.34
CA VAL A 224 23.35 12.38 -24.63
C VAL A 224 23.97 13.24 -25.74
N ALA A 225 23.89 14.56 -25.61
CA ALA A 225 24.44 15.54 -26.54
C ALA A 225 25.28 16.60 -25.82
N ALA A 226 26.24 17.21 -26.52
CA ALA A 226 27.05 18.29 -25.99
C ALA A 226 26.22 19.58 -25.80
N ILE A 227 26.43 20.29 -24.70
CA ILE A 227 25.63 21.44 -24.26
C ILE A 227 26.55 22.64 -24.01
N SER A 228 26.04 23.86 -24.14
CA SER A 228 26.76 25.11 -23.89
C SER A 228 26.74 25.57 -22.43
N ALA A 229 25.92 24.96 -21.57
CA ALA A 229 25.62 25.40 -20.21
C ALA A 229 26.16 24.42 -19.15
N ASN A 230 27.45 24.10 -19.26
CA ASN A 230 28.12 23.08 -18.43
C ASN A 230 27.84 23.24 -16.93
N ASP A 231 28.05 24.43 -16.35
CA ASP A 231 27.90 24.70 -14.92
C ASP A 231 26.53 24.27 -14.35
N VAL A 232 25.45 24.43 -15.14
CA VAL A 232 24.08 24.04 -14.76
C VAL A 232 23.91 22.52 -14.80
N VAL A 233 24.52 21.88 -15.79
CA VAL A 233 24.49 20.42 -15.97
C VAL A 233 25.35 19.73 -14.92
N GLU A 234 26.57 20.21 -14.69
CA GLU A 234 27.48 19.70 -13.66
C GLU A 234 26.87 19.81 -12.26
N LYS A 235 26.18 20.93 -11.96
CA LYS A 235 25.40 21.07 -10.73
C LYS A 235 24.29 20.01 -10.66
N LEU A 236 23.45 19.89 -11.69
CA LEU A 236 22.36 18.91 -11.71
C LEU A 236 22.86 17.47 -11.54
N GLN A 237 23.95 17.09 -12.21
CA GLN A 237 24.56 15.76 -12.08
C GLN A 237 25.01 15.48 -10.65
N LYS A 238 25.57 16.48 -9.96
CA LYS A 238 25.96 16.41 -8.55
C LYS A 238 24.73 16.32 -7.64
N ASP A 239 23.76 17.21 -7.81
CA ASP A 239 22.54 17.28 -6.98
C ASP A 239 21.77 15.93 -7.03
N VAL A 240 21.67 15.32 -8.21
CA VAL A 240 21.05 14.00 -8.44
C VAL A 240 21.74 12.88 -7.65
N VAL A 241 23.08 12.85 -7.62
CA VAL A 241 23.83 11.83 -6.87
C VAL A 241 23.77 12.09 -5.36
N GLU A 242 23.84 13.35 -4.93
CA GLU A 242 23.68 13.71 -3.50
C GLU A 242 22.26 13.39 -3.01
N THR A 243 21.23 13.63 -3.82
CA THR A 243 19.82 13.27 -3.54
C THR A 243 19.62 11.76 -3.45
N ALA A 244 20.22 10.98 -4.36
CA ALA A 244 20.19 9.52 -4.29
C ALA A 244 20.89 8.98 -3.03
N LEU A 245 22.00 9.62 -2.61
CA LEU A 245 22.71 9.27 -1.37
C LEU A 245 21.94 9.67 -0.10
N ALA A 246 21.23 10.79 -0.10
CA ALA A 246 20.36 11.18 1.00
C ALA A 246 19.16 10.22 1.12
N SER A 247 18.53 9.90 -0.01
CA SER A 247 17.39 8.98 -0.09
C SER A 247 17.75 7.52 0.25
N ALA A 248 18.98 7.08 0.00
CA ALA A 248 19.46 5.77 0.44
C ALA A 248 19.65 5.71 1.96
N LYS A 249 20.18 6.78 2.58
CA LYS A 249 20.46 6.87 4.03
C LYS A 249 19.21 7.04 4.89
N SER A 250 18.10 7.52 4.32
CA SER A 250 16.85 7.67 5.07
C SER A 250 16.12 6.34 5.31
N ILE A 251 16.44 5.28 4.57
CA ILE A 251 15.85 3.95 4.74
C ILE A 251 16.34 3.31 6.06
N GLN A 252 15.49 3.32 7.09
CA GLN A 252 15.80 2.69 8.39
C GLN A 252 15.28 1.25 8.51
N ASN A 253 14.16 0.93 7.86
CA ASN A 253 13.52 -0.39 7.91
C ASN A 253 12.71 -0.62 6.62
N PHE A 254 12.99 -1.72 5.90
CA PHE A 254 12.26 -2.11 4.70
C PHE A 254 10.89 -2.75 5.00
N SER A 255 10.62 -3.07 6.26
CA SER A 255 9.30 -3.53 6.72
C SER A 255 8.30 -2.37 6.90
N ASP A 256 8.78 -1.13 7.06
CA ASP A 256 7.91 0.03 7.19
C ASP A 256 7.46 0.51 5.81
N THR A 257 6.15 0.60 5.63
CA THR A 257 5.48 1.07 4.41
C THR A 257 4.68 2.34 4.66
N GLY A 258 4.64 2.87 5.89
CA GLY A 258 3.74 3.97 6.28
C GLY A 258 2.24 3.62 6.25
N LEU A 259 1.87 2.38 5.91
CA LEU A 259 0.51 1.87 5.85
C LEU A 259 0.17 1.01 7.06
N ALA A 260 -1.11 1.00 7.43
CA ALA A 260 -1.66 0.10 8.44
C ALA A 260 -3.08 -0.34 8.01
N SER A 261 -3.71 -1.25 8.75
CA SER A 261 -5.10 -1.68 8.56
C SER A 261 -5.61 -2.42 9.80
N ASN A 262 -6.93 -2.53 9.95
CA ASN A 262 -7.58 -3.63 10.65
C ASN A 262 -8.52 -4.38 9.69
N ALA A 263 -8.67 -5.68 9.84
CA ALA A 263 -9.76 -6.46 9.24
C ALA A 263 -10.19 -7.60 10.16
N TRP A 264 -11.51 -7.79 10.33
CA TRP A 264 -12.10 -8.92 11.05
C TRP A 264 -13.04 -9.69 10.11
N GLY A 265 -13.01 -11.01 10.18
CA GLY A 265 -14.05 -11.90 9.65
C GLY A 265 -14.71 -12.62 10.81
N ILE A 266 -16.02 -12.47 10.96
CA ILE A 266 -16.83 -13.04 12.02
C ILE A 266 -17.70 -14.15 11.45
N GLY A 267 -17.73 -15.29 12.12
CA GLY A 267 -18.53 -16.45 11.73
C GLY A 267 -19.81 -16.58 12.55
N LYS A 268 -20.64 -17.55 12.14
CA LYS A 268 -21.99 -17.81 12.66
C LYS A 268 -22.15 -18.00 14.17
N THR A 269 -21.09 -18.30 14.92
CA THR A 269 -21.21 -18.41 16.39
C THR A 269 -21.19 -17.05 17.08
N MET A 270 -20.85 -15.96 16.36
CA MET A 270 -20.74 -14.60 16.91
C MET A 270 -21.51 -13.53 16.12
N THR A 271 -22.29 -13.88 15.09
CA THR A 271 -23.19 -12.93 14.38
C THR A 271 -24.63 -13.08 14.81
N GLU A 272 -25.45 -12.03 14.72
CA GLU A 272 -26.88 -12.12 15.05
C GLU A 272 -27.59 -13.16 14.15
N GLN A 273 -27.47 -13.00 12.83
CA GLN A 273 -28.16 -13.81 11.81
C GLN A 273 -27.67 -15.28 11.71
N GLY A 274 -26.55 -15.62 12.36
CA GLY A 274 -25.94 -16.95 12.20
C GLY A 274 -25.30 -17.18 10.82
N ARG A 275 -24.96 -16.10 10.12
CA ARG A 275 -24.19 -16.07 8.86
C ARG A 275 -22.85 -15.35 9.10
N GLY A 276 -22.12 -14.99 8.05
CA GLY A 276 -20.85 -14.26 8.18
C GLY A 276 -21.08 -12.76 8.35
N ALA A 277 -20.07 -12.09 8.91
CA ALA A 277 -20.00 -10.64 8.97
C ALA A 277 -18.53 -10.18 8.87
N LEU A 278 -18.28 -9.00 8.32
CA LEU A 278 -16.94 -8.49 8.02
C LEU A 278 -16.77 -7.05 8.52
N LEU A 279 -15.61 -6.77 9.12
CA LEU A 279 -15.13 -5.41 9.36
C LEU A 279 -13.93 -5.11 8.46
N ALA A 280 -14.05 -4.08 7.62
CA ALA A 280 -12.99 -3.61 6.73
C ALA A 280 -12.52 -2.22 7.18
N ASN A 281 -11.23 -2.07 7.52
CA ASN A 281 -10.67 -0.80 7.98
C ASN A 281 -9.19 -0.60 7.56
N PRO A 282 -8.89 -0.47 6.25
CA PRO A 282 -7.58 -0.04 5.77
C PRO A 282 -7.21 1.36 6.27
N HIS A 283 -5.95 1.53 6.71
CA HIS A 283 -5.39 2.82 7.15
C HIS A 283 -4.40 3.36 6.10
N PHE A 284 -4.90 4.23 5.23
CA PHE A 284 -4.19 4.72 4.04
C PHE A 284 -4.07 6.26 4.07
N PRO A 285 -3.22 6.85 3.21
CA PRO A 285 -3.17 8.29 3.00
C PRO A 285 -4.53 8.87 2.59
N TYR A 286 -4.76 10.13 2.98
CA TYR A 286 -5.95 10.89 2.59
C TYR A 286 -5.74 11.64 1.26
N THR A 287 -4.49 11.74 0.78
CA THR A 287 -4.13 12.40 -0.48
C THR A 287 -3.37 11.46 -1.41
N GLY A 288 -3.29 11.82 -2.69
CA GLY A 288 -2.44 11.14 -3.68
C GLY A 288 -2.94 9.80 -4.20
N HIS A 289 -2.08 9.08 -4.93
CA HIS A 289 -2.47 7.89 -5.71
C HIS A 289 -2.96 6.70 -4.86
N ARG A 290 -2.62 6.69 -3.56
CA ARG A 290 -3.01 5.62 -2.63
C ARG A 290 -4.35 5.89 -1.92
N ARG A 291 -5.12 6.90 -2.34
CA ARG A 291 -6.54 7.00 -1.98
C ARG A 291 -7.30 5.79 -2.52
N LEU A 292 -8.27 5.32 -1.75
CA LEU A 292 -9.26 4.32 -2.13
C LEU A 292 -10.49 5.04 -2.70
N TYR A 293 -11.02 4.50 -3.79
CA TYR A 293 -12.19 5.01 -4.50
C TYR A 293 -13.28 3.94 -4.48
N GLU A 294 -14.44 4.28 -3.92
CA GLU A 294 -15.59 3.37 -3.79
C GLU A 294 -16.40 3.28 -5.08
N VAL A 295 -16.91 2.10 -5.41
CA VAL A 295 -17.74 1.84 -6.59
C VAL A 295 -18.55 0.57 -6.38
N GLN A 296 -19.74 0.49 -7.00
CA GLN A 296 -20.35 -0.79 -7.33
C GLN A 296 -20.25 -1.05 -8.84
N MET A 297 -19.85 -2.26 -9.24
CA MET A 297 -19.76 -2.69 -10.64
C MET A 297 -20.71 -3.87 -10.88
N THR A 298 -21.67 -3.68 -11.79
CA THR A 298 -22.73 -4.66 -12.08
C THR A 298 -22.78 -5.00 -13.58
N VAL A 299 -22.54 -6.27 -13.91
CA VAL A 299 -22.84 -6.89 -15.22
C VAL A 299 -23.88 -7.99 -14.98
N PRO A 300 -25.16 -7.81 -15.39
CA PRO A 300 -26.24 -8.71 -15.03
C PRO A 300 -25.97 -10.19 -15.38
N GLY A 301 -25.96 -11.05 -14.35
CA GLY A 301 -25.71 -12.48 -14.50
C GLY A 301 -24.23 -12.89 -14.55
N TYR A 302 -23.29 -11.93 -14.57
CA TYR A 302 -21.85 -12.18 -14.58
C TYR A 302 -21.15 -11.73 -13.28
N ILE A 303 -21.25 -10.45 -12.91
CA ILE A 303 -20.63 -9.90 -11.69
C ILE A 303 -21.52 -8.83 -11.04
N ASN A 304 -21.54 -8.77 -9.72
CA ASN A 304 -22.08 -7.66 -8.95
C ASN A 304 -21.25 -7.47 -7.68
N VAL A 305 -20.40 -6.44 -7.63
CA VAL A 305 -19.52 -6.16 -6.48
C VAL A 305 -19.55 -4.72 -6.05
N HIS A 306 -19.66 -4.47 -4.74
CA HIS A 306 -19.54 -3.16 -4.11
C HIS A 306 -18.29 -3.13 -3.24
N GLY A 307 -17.43 -2.13 -3.41
CA GLY A 307 -16.22 -1.99 -2.61
C GLY A 307 -15.36 -0.81 -3.03
N ALA A 308 -14.07 -0.85 -2.70
CA ALA A 308 -13.12 0.16 -3.15
C ALA A 308 -11.81 -0.43 -3.69
N GLY A 309 -11.19 0.29 -4.61
CA GLY A 309 -9.84 0.03 -5.12
C GLY A 309 -8.96 1.28 -5.05
N LEU A 310 -7.65 1.14 -5.24
CA LEU A 310 -6.76 2.30 -5.33
C LEU A 310 -7.03 3.06 -6.63
N LEU A 311 -6.78 4.37 -6.65
CA LEU A 311 -6.92 5.17 -7.88
C LEU A 311 -6.10 4.56 -9.03
N GLY A 312 -6.75 4.34 -10.17
CA GLY A 312 -6.18 3.67 -11.34
C GLY A 312 -6.24 2.14 -11.29
N THR A 313 -6.98 1.54 -10.34
CA THR A 313 -7.36 0.12 -10.42
C THR A 313 -8.76 -0.04 -11.03
N ALA A 314 -8.91 -0.99 -11.94
CA ALA A 314 -10.11 -1.20 -12.76
C ALA A 314 -11.16 -2.15 -12.14
N ILE A 315 -10.91 -2.64 -10.93
CA ILE A 315 -11.84 -3.45 -10.12
C ILE A 315 -11.56 -3.19 -8.62
N PRO A 316 -12.58 -3.13 -7.76
CA PRO A 316 -12.41 -3.04 -6.31
C PRO A 316 -11.51 -4.13 -5.71
N LEU A 317 -10.50 -3.72 -4.95
CA LEU A 317 -9.53 -4.61 -4.29
C LEU A 317 -10.07 -5.17 -2.96
N ILE A 318 -10.93 -4.41 -2.29
CA ILE A 318 -11.62 -4.73 -1.04
C ILE A 318 -13.12 -4.58 -1.33
N ASN A 319 -13.86 -5.69 -1.43
CA ASN A 319 -15.27 -5.67 -1.86
C ASN A 319 -16.11 -6.81 -1.28
N PHE A 320 -17.41 -6.75 -1.57
CA PHE A 320 -18.40 -7.79 -1.29
C PHE A 320 -19.36 -7.99 -2.47
N ASN A 321 -19.91 -9.19 -2.56
CA ASN A 321 -21.01 -9.58 -3.47
C ASN A 321 -22.19 -10.16 -2.67
N GLU A 322 -23.15 -10.80 -3.35
CA GLU A 322 -24.33 -11.43 -2.73
C GLU A 322 -24.00 -12.48 -1.64
N ASN A 323 -22.85 -13.16 -1.74
CA ASN A 323 -22.52 -14.36 -0.96
C ASN A 323 -21.30 -14.20 -0.03
N LEU A 324 -20.34 -13.34 -0.37
CA LEU A 324 -19.08 -13.22 0.37
C LEU A 324 -18.48 -11.81 0.36
N ALA A 325 -17.65 -11.54 1.36
CA ALA A 325 -16.97 -10.26 1.57
C ALA A 325 -15.53 -10.49 2.05
N TRP A 326 -14.60 -9.64 1.63
CA TRP A 326 -13.23 -9.65 2.17
C TRP A 326 -12.63 -8.26 2.36
N SER A 327 -11.57 -8.22 3.17
CA SER A 327 -10.72 -7.05 3.34
C SER A 327 -9.24 -7.43 3.39
N HIS A 328 -8.39 -6.43 3.18
CA HIS A 328 -6.95 -6.56 3.10
C HIS A 328 -6.26 -5.79 4.22
N THR A 329 -5.17 -6.38 4.74
CA THR A 329 -4.28 -5.72 5.68
C THR A 329 -2.83 -5.89 5.26
N VAL A 330 -1.97 -4.88 5.48
CA VAL A 330 -0.52 -5.02 5.23
C VAL A 330 0.06 -6.12 6.13
N THR A 331 0.91 -6.97 5.56
CA THR A 331 1.54 -8.13 6.22
C THR A 331 3.05 -7.93 6.39
N THR A 332 3.58 -8.51 7.47
CA THR A 332 5.00 -8.57 7.84
C THR A 332 5.91 -9.30 6.85
N SER A 333 5.32 -10.13 5.98
CA SER A 333 6.05 -11.09 5.15
C SER A 333 6.94 -10.40 4.10
N ARG A 334 8.03 -11.08 3.69
CA ARG A 334 9.06 -10.53 2.79
C ARG A 334 8.68 -10.78 1.32
N ARG A 335 8.84 -9.75 0.49
CA ARG A 335 8.47 -9.74 -0.96
C ARG A 335 9.69 -9.74 -1.87
N PHE A 336 10.88 -9.58 -1.30
CA PHE A 336 12.15 -9.63 -2.00
C PHE A 336 13.18 -10.35 -1.13
N THR A 337 14.28 -10.77 -1.74
CA THR A 337 15.50 -11.18 -1.02
C THR A 337 16.70 -10.52 -1.69
N TRP A 338 17.71 -10.17 -0.90
CA TRP A 338 18.99 -9.74 -1.42
C TRP A 338 19.89 -10.96 -1.62
N TYR A 339 20.77 -10.89 -2.62
CA TYR A 339 21.76 -11.92 -2.88
C TYR A 339 23.16 -11.30 -2.88
N GLU A 340 24.07 -11.90 -2.12
CA GLU A 340 25.50 -11.61 -2.18
C GLU A 340 26.15 -12.41 -3.31
N LEU A 341 26.71 -11.72 -4.30
CA LEU A 341 27.33 -12.33 -5.48
C LEU A 341 28.85 -12.34 -5.30
N VAL A 342 29.46 -13.52 -5.18
CA VAL A 342 30.93 -13.65 -5.15
C VAL A 342 31.49 -13.32 -6.54
N LEU A 343 32.18 -12.19 -6.65
CA LEU A 343 32.79 -11.73 -7.89
C LEU A 343 34.02 -12.57 -8.27
N LYS A 344 34.29 -12.63 -9.57
CA LYS A 344 35.48 -13.26 -10.14
C LYS A 344 36.72 -12.41 -9.84
N ASP A 345 37.82 -13.05 -9.47
CA ASP A 345 39.06 -12.35 -9.12
C ASP A 345 39.59 -11.54 -10.32
N GLY A 346 39.53 -10.21 -10.24
CA GLY A 346 39.94 -9.27 -11.29
C GLY A 346 38.84 -8.83 -12.26
N ASP A 347 37.59 -9.29 -12.08
CA ASP A 347 36.46 -8.95 -12.95
C ASP A 347 35.21 -8.62 -12.12
N ASN A 348 34.82 -7.34 -12.11
CA ASN A 348 33.66 -6.86 -11.35
C ASN A 348 32.30 -7.10 -12.06
N LEU A 349 32.30 -7.59 -13.31
CA LEU A 349 31.10 -7.87 -14.11
C LEU A 349 30.86 -9.37 -14.34
N THR A 350 31.62 -10.24 -13.67
CA THR A 350 31.36 -11.68 -13.60
C THR A 350 31.29 -12.12 -12.14
N TYR A 351 30.26 -12.88 -11.78
CA TYR A 351 30.17 -13.56 -10.48
C TYR A 351 30.25 -15.08 -10.66
N ILE A 352 30.55 -15.78 -9.57
CA ILE A 352 30.70 -17.23 -9.52
C ILE A 352 29.51 -17.81 -8.75
N LYS A 353 28.80 -18.76 -9.35
CA LYS A 353 27.72 -19.53 -8.71
C LYS A 353 27.90 -21.01 -8.98
N ASP A 354 27.97 -21.81 -7.91
CA ASP A 354 28.29 -23.26 -7.95
C ASP A 354 29.55 -23.59 -8.78
N GLY A 355 30.53 -22.68 -8.78
CA GLY A 355 31.76 -22.79 -9.57
C GLY A 355 31.63 -22.46 -11.06
N GLN A 356 30.45 -22.05 -11.53
CA GLN A 356 30.22 -21.54 -12.89
C GLN A 356 30.34 -20.01 -12.93
N GLU A 357 30.86 -19.47 -14.03
CA GLU A 357 30.85 -18.03 -14.30
C GLU A 357 29.47 -17.57 -14.77
N LYS A 358 28.96 -16.48 -14.20
CA LYS A 358 27.70 -15.82 -14.54
C LYS A 358 27.94 -14.33 -14.81
N PRO A 359 27.39 -13.76 -15.90
CA PRO A 359 27.58 -12.34 -16.21
C PRO A 359 26.72 -11.44 -15.33
N ILE A 360 27.22 -10.23 -15.06
CA ILE A 360 26.44 -9.06 -14.66
C ILE A 360 26.31 -8.19 -15.91
N THR A 361 25.11 -8.11 -16.49
CA THR A 361 24.85 -7.38 -17.74
C THR A 361 24.52 -5.92 -17.47
N SER A 362 24.87 -5.01 -18.38
CA SER A 362 24.44 -3.62 -18.36
C SER A 362 23.35 -3.31 -19.39
N GLU A 363 22.44 -2.41 -19.05
CA GLU A 363 21.48 -1.77 -19.95
C GLU A 363 21.53 -0.25 -19.76
N THR A 364 21.75 0.49 -20.84
CA THR A 364 21.72 1.96 -20.84
C THR A 364 20.28 2.45 -20.96
N TYR A 365 19.83 3.29 -20.04
CA TYR A 365 18.54 3.98 -20.14
C TYR A 365 18.73 5.47 -20.37
N GLN A 366 17.67 6.13 -20.84
CA GLN A 366 17.62 7.59 -21.03
C GLN A 366 16.35 8.17 -20.40
N VAL A 367 16.43 9.41 -19.90
CA VAL A 367 15.30 10.20 -19.36
C VAL A 367 15.36 11.65 -19.86
N GLU A 368 14.20 12.27 -20.03
CA GLU A 368 14.06 13.69 -20.37
C GLU A 368 13.89 14.52 -19.08
N VAL A 369 14.64 15.62 -18.94
CA VAL A 369 14.62 16.50 -17.76
C VAL A 369 14.33 17.95 -18.14
N LYS A 370 13.22 18.51 -17.64
CA LYS A 370 12.89 19.94 -17.77
C LYS A 370 13.78 20.76 -16.84
N VAL A 371 14.92 21.22 -17.34
CA VAL A 371 15.89 22.02 -16.59
C VAL A 371 15.49 23.50 -16.64
N PRO A 372 15.34 24.19 -15.49
CA PRO A 372 15.05 25.63 -15.47
C PRO A 372 16.07 26.44 -16.29
N GLY A 373 15.57 27.31 -17.16
CA GLY A 373 16.39 28.14 -18.05
C GLY A 373 16.81 27.48 -19.37
N MET A 374 16.50 26.19 -19.59
CA MET A 374 16.62 25.56 -20.92
C MET A 374 15.27 25.60 -21.66
N PRO A 375 15.26 25.80 -23.00
CA PRO A 375 14.02 25.87 -23.78
C PRO A 375 13.40 24.50 -24.05
N GLU A 376 14.22 23.45 -24.09
CA GLU A 376 13.83 22.06 -24.40
C GLU A 376 14.32 21.13 -23.27
N PRO A 377 13.69 19.96 -23.06
CA PRO A 377 14.16 18.97 -22.08
C PRO A 377 15.57 18.45 -22.38
N LEU A 378 16.37 18.35 -21.31
CA LEU A 378 17.69 17.72 -21.32
C LEU A 378 17.54 16.20 -21.31
N VAL A 379 18.03 15.51 -22.36
CA VAL A 379 18.14 14.05 -22.33
C VAL A 379 19.41 13.64 -21.59
N LEU A 380 19.24 12.92 -20.48
CA LEU A 380 20.31 12.28 -19.70
C LEU A 380 20.30 10.76 -19.93
N GLU A 381 21.45 10.12 -19.87
CA GLU A 381 21.62 8.67 -19.94
C GLU A 381 22.47 8.09 -18.80
N ARG A 382 22.25 6.81 -18.47
CA ARG A 382 22.98 6.08 -17.41
C ARG A 382 22.89 4.56 -17.62
N ASP A 383 24.01 3.87 -17.39
CA ASP A 383 24.08 2.40 -17.37
C ASP A 383 23.59 1.82 -16.04
N PHE A 384 22.59 0.94 -16.09
CA PHE A 384 22.16 0.10 -14.98
C PHE A 384 22.66 -1.33 -15.15
N TYR A 385 22.85 -2.03 -14.03
CA TYR A 385 23.48 -3.35 -14.00
C TYR A 385 22.57 -4.40 -13.38
N PHE A 386 22.63 -5.62 -13.91
CA PHE A 386 21.69 -6.70 -13.63
C PHE A 386 22.41 -8.04 -13.44
N SER A 387 21.98 -8.79 -12.43
CA SER A 387 22.33 -10.20 -12.22
C SER A 387 21.26 -11.11 -12.83
N GLU A 388 21.32 -12.44 -12.56
CA GLU A 388 20.20 -13.33 -12.91
C GLU A 388 18.99 -13.19 -11.96
N TYR A 389 19.17 -12.47 -10.85
CA TYR A 389 18.15 -12.26 -9.82
C TYR A 389 17.34 -10.96 -10.05
N GLY A 390 17.98 -9.94 -10.62
CA GLY A 390 17.41 -8.60 -10.80
C GLY A 390 18.46 -7.49 -10.82
N PRO A 391 18.09 -6.22 -10.57
CA PRO A 391 19.02 -5.11 -10.55
C PRO A 391 20.09 -5.24 -9.43
N MET A 392 21.27 -4.68 -9.68
CA MET A 392 22.30 -4.50 -8.66
C MET A 392 21.91 -3.35 -7.70
N ILE A 393 22.39 -3.40 -6.45
CA ILE A 393 22.09 -2.39 -5.41
C ILE A 393 23.35 -1.97 -4.62
N ALA A 394 23.48 -0.67 -4.35
CA ALA A 394 24.54 -0.11 -3.49
C ALA A 394 24.09 -0.07 -2.02
N ALA A 395 23.93 -1.22 -1.38
CA ALA A 395 23.42 -1.28 0.01
C ALA A 395 24.32 -0.56 1.03
N ASN A 396 25.62 -0.41 0.73
CA ASN A 396 26.57 0.39 1.49
C ASN A 396 26.22 1.89 1.55
N ALA A 397 25.29 2.37 0.71
CA ALA A 397 24.77 3.74 0.77
C ALA A 397 23.69 3.92 1.85
N ILE A 398 23.00 2.84 2.25
CA ILE A 398 22.10 2.82 3.42
C ILE A 398 22.94 2.73 4.69
N ASN A 399 23.79 1.70 4.75
CA ASN A 399 24.52 1.29 5.94
C ASN A 399 25.99 1.01 5.55
N PRO A 400 26.96 1.88 5.94
CA PRO A 400 28.36 1.75 5.54
C PRO A 400 29.10 0.49 5.98
N GLN A 401 28.50 -0.34 6.84
CA GLN A 401 29.03 -1.63 7.29
C GLN A 401 28.63 -2.77 6.33
N LEU A 402 27.70 -2.54 5.40
CA LEU A 402 27.37 -3.45 4.29
C LEU A 402 28.38 -3.31 3.13
N PRO A 403 28.61 -4.37 2.34
CA PRO A 403 29.64 -4.34 1.31
C PRO A 403 29.24 -3.45 0.14
N ALA A 404 30.15 -2.55 -0.22
CA ALA A 404 30.16 -1.93 -1.54
C ALA A 404 30.57 -2.95 -2.63
N TRP A 405 30.19 -2.69 -3.89
CA TRP A 405 30.63 -3.50 -5.03
C TRP A 405 32.16 -3.56 -5.06
N GLY A 406 32.73 -4.77 -5.15
CA GLY A 406 34.18 -4.97 -5.14
C GLY A 406 34.84 -4.83 -3.76
N SER A 407 34.05 -4.76 -2.68
CA SER A 407 34.54 -4.83 -1.29
C SER A 407 34.41 -6.26 -0.73
N ASN A 408 34.67 -6.44 0.58
CA ASN A 408 34.69 -7.75 1.24
C ASN A 408 33.28 -8.18 1.68
N GLY A 409 32.85 -9.38 1.32
CA GLY A 409 31.51 -9.91 1.64
C GLY A 409 31.16 -10.00 3.13
N SER A 410 29.87 -9.85 3.42
CA SER A 410 29.24 -10.08 4.72
C SER A 410 28.98 -11.56 4.97
N LEU A 411 28.57 -12.32 3.95
CA LEU A 411 28.43 -13.78 4.04
C LEU A 411 29.75 -14.47 3.64
N ASN A 412 30.34 -14.03 2.53
CA ASN A 412 31.57 -14.55 1.95
C ASN A 412 32.80 -13.73 2.38
N ALA A 413 33.12 -13.77 3.67
CA ALA A 413 34.29 -13.09 4.22
C ALA A 413 35.60 -13.53 3.54
N GLY A 414 36.44 -12.57 3.15
CA GLY A 414 37.65 -12.79 2.36
C GLY A 414 37.42 -12.83 0.84
N LYS A 415 36.17 -12.72 0.36
CA LYS A 415 35.84 -12.62 -1.07
C LYS A 415 35.37 -11.22 -1.47
N LYS A 416 35.58 -10.92 -2.76
CA LYS A 416 35.07 -9.73 -3.43
C LYS A 416 33.61 -9.96 -3.80
N VAL A 417 32.72 -9.02 -3.51
CA VAL A 417 31.28 -9.21 -3.75
C VAL A 417 30.58 -8.03 -4.41
N GLY A 418 29.42 -8.31 -5.02
CA GLY A 418 28.38 -7.33 -5.34
C GLY A 418 27.04 -7.72 -4.70
N LEU A 419 26.08 -6.79 -4.63
CA LEU A 419 24.74 -7.04 -4.10
C LEU A 419 23.66 -6.78 -5.15
N THR A 420 22.61 -7.58 -5.12
CA THR A 420 21.45 -7.55 -6.02
C THR A 420 20.19 -7.98 -5.25
N TYR A 421 18.99 -7.77 -5.82
CA TYR A 421 17.74 -8.28 -5.24
C TYR A 421 16.87 -8.95 -6.31
N ARG A 422 16.07 -9.94 -5.88
CA ARG A 422 14.94 -10.51 -6.64
C ARG A 422 13.64 -10.06 -5.98
N ASP A 423 12.67 -9.61 -6.78
CA ASP A 423 11.35 -9.13 -6.30
C ASP A 423 10.25 -10.10 -6.75
N ALA A 424 9.38 -10.49 -5.81
CA ALA A 424 8.24 -11.37 -6.03
C ALA A 424 7.08 -10.68 -6.78
N ASN A 425 7.04 -9.34 -6.79
CA ASN A 425 6.05 -8.51 -7.49
C ASN A 425 6.62 -7.89 -8.79
N ALA A 426 7.71 -8.44 -9.33
CA ALA A 426 8.32 -7.99 -10.59
C ALA A 426 7.46 -8.25 -11.85
N ASN A 427 6.37 -9.03 -11.72
CA ASN A 427 5.34 -9.31 -12.72
C ASN A 427 3.97 -9.08 -12.10
N THR A 428 3.02 -8.51 -12.86
CA THR A 428 1.64 -8.27 -12.38
C THR A 428 0.57 -8.77 -13.36
N GLY A 429 0.91 -9.67 -14.28
CA GLY A 429 -0.02 -10.13 -15.33
C GLY A 429 -1.29 -10.80 -14.79
N GLY A 430 -1.14 -11.80 -13.90
CA GLY A 430 -2.27 -12.51 -13.28
C GLY A 430 -2.90 -11.81 -12.07
N LEU A 431 -2.57 -10.54 -11.83
CA LEU A 431 -2.99 -9.81 -10.64
C LEU A 431 -4.46 -9.38 -10.71
N LEU A 432 -4.91 -8.90 -11.87
CA LEU A 432 -6.31 -8.54 -12.10
C LEU A 432 -7.22 -9.77 -12.05
N ASP A 433 -6.77 -10.89 -12.64
CA ASP A 433 -7.47 -12.17 -12.55
C ASP A 433 -7.67 -12.63 -11.10
N THR A 434 -6.69 -12.39 -10.22
CA THR A 434 -6.81 -12.72 -8.79
C THR A 434 -7.99 -12.01 -8.15
N TRP A 435 -8.10 -10.68 -8.27
CA TRP A 435 -9.21 -9.93 -7.68
C TRP A 435 -10.55 -10.15 -8.40
N LEU A 436 -10.54 -10.39 -9.73
CA LEU A 436 -11.76 -10.73 -10.45
C LEU A 436 -12.31 -12.10 -10.04
N GLN A 437 -11.48 -13.13 -9.94
CA GLN A 437 -11.94 -14.46 -9.52
C GLN A 437 -12.32 -14.49 -8.03
N MET A 438 -11.72 -13.64 -7.18
CA MET A 438 -12.25 -13.39 -5.82
C MET A 438 -13.65 -12.75 -5.85
N SER A 439 -13.88 -11.81 -6.77
CA SER A 439 -15.16 -11.10 -6.95
C SER A 439 -16.28 -11.96 -7.54
N LEU A 440 -15.94 -12.92 -8.39
CA LEU A 440 -16.87 -13.86 -9.04
C LEU A 440 -17.23 -15.09 -8.19
N ALA A 441 -16.45 -15.36 -7.14
CA ALA A 441 -16.66 -16.51 -6.26
C ALA A 441 -17.97 -16.39 -5.46
N LYS A 442 -18.63 -17.53 -5.23
CA LYS A 442 -19.93 -17.64 -4.53
C LYS A 442 -19.85 -18.45 -3.24
N ASP A 443 -18.73 -19.11 -2.99
CA ASP A 443 -18.45 -19.79 -1.73
C ASP A 443 -16.95 -19.76 -1.37
N LEU A 444 -16.63 -20.19 -0.16
CA LEU A 444 -15.25 -20.28 0.35
C LEU A 444 -14.36 -21.22 -0.47
N SER A 445 -14.92 -22.26 -1.11
CA SER A 445 -14.13 -23.19 -1.94
C SER A 445 -13.68 -22.51 -3.23
N GLU A 446 -14.57 -21.81 -3.93
CA GLU A 446 -14.25 -20.97 -5.09
C GLU A 446 -13.25 -19.87 -4.72
N PHE A 447 -13.47 -19.15 -3.62
CA PHE A 447 -12.56 -18.11 -3.13
C PHE A 447 -11.16 -18.66 -2.80
N GLN A 448 -11.08 -19.83 -2.14
CA GLN A 448 -9.80 -20.50 -1.90
C GLN A 448 -9.16 -21.04 -3.19
N ASN A 449 -9.92 -21.37 -4.22
CA ASN A 449 -9.38 -21.88 -5.48
C ASN A 449 -8.56 -20.82 -6.21
N VAL A 450 -8.83 -19.53 -6.04
CA VAL A 450 -7.99 -18.43 -6.54
C VAL A 450 -6.55 -18.58 -6.04
N PHE A 451 -6.36 -18.81 -4.74
CA PHE A 451 -5.05 -18.95 -4.13
C PHE A 451 -4.40 -20.33 -4.40
N LYS A 452 -5.19 -21.40 -4.58
CA LYS A 452 -4.70 -22.71 -5.06
C LYS A 452 -4.18 -22.62 -6.50
N ASN A 453 -4.81 -21.78 -7.32
CA ASN A 453 -4.39 -21.41 -8.68
C ASN A 453 -3.32 -20.30 -8.69
N CYS A 454 -2.53 -20.20 -7.62
CA CYS A 454 -1.36 -19.32 -7.50
C CYS A 454 -1.63 -17.80 -7.47
N GLY A 455 -2.89 -17.36 -7.34
CA GLY A 455 -3.22 -15.95 -7.15
C GLY A 455 -2.52 -15.33 -5.92
N SER A 456 -2.21 -14.04 -5.99
CA SER A 456 -1.66 -13.29 -4.87
C SER A 456 -2.17 -11.85 -4.81
N THR A 457 -2.24 -11.32 -3.59
CA THR A 457 -2.67 -9.94 -3.34
C THR A 457 -1.47 -9.06 -2.97
N LEU A 458 -0.36 -9.26 -3.69
CA LEU A 458 0.90 -8.51 -3.59
C LEU A 458 1.58 -8.55 -2.21
N TRP A 459 1.15 -7.67 -1.32
CA TRP A 459 1.74 -7.36 -0.02
C TRP A 459 0.69 -7.28 1.09
N THR A 460 -0.49 -7.86 0.87
CA THR A 460 -1.60 -7.91 1.83
C THR A 460 -1.97 -9.33 2.28
N ASN A 461 -2.51 -9.43 3.49
CA ASN A 461 -3.32 -10.54 3.95
C ASN A 461 -4.72 -10.43 3.32
N THR A 462 -5.49 -11.51 3.38
CA THR A 462 -6.92 -11.50 3.11
C THR A 462 -7.66 -12.02 4.33
N THR A 463 -8.69 -11.29 4.76
CA THR A 463 -9.65 -11.68 5.80
C THR A 463 -11.04 -11.69 5.20
N TYR A 464 -11.83 -12.74 5.46
CA TYR A 464 -13.01 -13.12 4.68
C TYR A 464 -14.16 -13.58 5.57
N ALA A 465 -15.39 -13.32 5.15
CA ALA A 465 -16.62 -13.91 5.70
C ALA A 465 -17.67 -14.18 4.59
N ASP A 466 -18.57 -15.15 4.80
CA ASP A 466 -19.58 -15.56 3.81
C ASP A 466 -21.00 -15.79 4.38
N ASP A 467 -21.98 -15.89 3.49
CA ASP A 467 -23.39 -16.12 3.82
C ASP A 467 -23.67 -17.49 4.48
N GLN A 468 -22.68 -18.40 4.51
CA GLN A 468 -22.68 -19.69 5.20
C GLN A 468 -22.10 -19.62 6.62
N GLY A 469 -21.59 -18.46 7.04
CA GLY A 469 -21.06 -18.21 8.37
C GLY A 469 -19.67 -18.78 8.62
N ASN A 470 -18.84 -18.89 7.58
CA ASN A 470 -17.41 -19.14 7.70
C ASN A 470 -16.65 -17.82 7.94
N ALA A 471 -15.56 -17.89 8.68
CA ALA A 471 -14.59 -16.82 8.85
C ALA A 471 -13.20 -17.33 8.43
N PHE A 472 -12.59 -16.74 7.41
CA PHE A 472 -11.35 -17.26 6.81
C PHE A 472 -10.25 -16.19 6.73
N TYR A 473 -9.02 -16.58 7.04
CA TYR A 473 -7.83 -15.76 6.91
C TYR A 473 -6.77 -16.49 6.08
N ILE A 474 -6.03 -15.75 5.27
CA ILE A 474 -4.82 -16.21 4.60
C ILE A 474 -3.83 -15.04 4.46
N ASP A 475 -2.53 -15.28 4.68
CA ASP A 475 -1.51 -14.39 4.12
C ASP A 475 -1.41 -14.68 2.61
N SER A 476 -2.24 -14.00 1.84
CA SER A 476 -2.42 -14.14 0.39
C SER A 476 -1.28 -13.52 -0.43
N SER A 477 -0.31 -12.87 0.19
CA SER A 477 0.75 -12.10 -0.47
C SER A 477 1.70 -12.93 -1.34
N SER A 478 2.52 -12.23 -2.12
CA SER A 478 3.64 -12.79 -2.88
C SER A 478 4.83 -13.00 -1.93
N VAL A 479 5.14 -14.26 -1.61
CA VAL A 479 6.25 -14.64 -0.72
C VAL A 479 7.20 -15.60 -1.45
N PRO A 480 8.51 -15.33 -1.48
CA PRO A 480 9.52 -16.22 -2.06
C PRO A 480 9.49 -17.62 -1.44
N ASN A 481 9.49 -18.65 -2.29
CA ASN A 481 9.52 -20.05 -1.86
C ASN A 481 10.97 -20.47 -1.52
N LEU A 482 11.37 -20.38 -0.26
CA LEU A 482 12.66 -20.91 0.20
C LEU A 482 12.57 -22.42 0.44
N SER A 483 13.62 -23.16 0.08
CA SER A 483 13.76 -24.56 0.53
C SER A 483 13.94 -24.65 2.04
N ASP A 484 13.57 -25.78 2.67
CA ASP A 484 13.81 -26.03 4.10
C ASP A 484 15.27 -25.76 4.52
N LYS A 485 16.22 -26.01 3.61
CA LYS A 485 17.65 -25.77 3.83
C LYS A 485 17.99 -24.28 3.79
N ALA A 486 17.43 -23.53 2.84
CA ALA A 486 17.60 -22.08 2.77
C ALA A 486 16.96 -21.40 4.00
N ALA A 487 15.76 -21.81 4.39
CA ALA A 487 15.09 -21.32 5.60
C ALA A 487 15.90 -21.66 6.87
N ALA A 488 16.47 -22.87 6.97
CA ALA A 488 17.36 -23.24 8.06
C ALA A 488 18.67 -22.42 8.08
N LEU A 489 19.25 -22.09 6.91
CA LEU A 489 20.44 -21.23 6.81
C LEU A 489 20.13 -19.78 7.23
N VAL A 490 19.00 -19.22 6.82
CA VAL A 490 18.51 -17.90 7.30
C VAL A 490 18.37 -17.91 8.82
N ASN A 491 17.66 -18.91 9.39
CA ASN A 491 17.47 -19.01 10.84
C ASN A 491 18.78 -19.26 11.61
N LEU A 492 19.75 -19.98 11.04
CA LEU A 492 21.09 -20.13 11.62
C LEU A 492 21.87 -18.81 11.61
N ARG A 493 21.74 -18.00 10.54
CA ARG A 493 22.36 -16.67 10.45
C ARG A 493 21.72 -15.66 11.41
N ARG A 494 20.41 -15.73 11.68
CA ARG A 494 19.72 -14.91 12.71
C ARG A 494 20.30 -15.05 14.12
N LEU A 495 21.11 -16.07 14.41
CA LEU A 495 21.87 -16.17 15.67
C LEU A 495 23.07 -15.19 15.76
N GLN A 496 23.41 -14.50 14.66
CA GLN A 496 24.49 -13.51 14.61
C GLN A 496 23.89 -12.09 14.65
N PRO A 497 24.24 -11.23 15.63
CA PRO A 497 23.57 -9.94 15.83
C PRO A 497 23.55 -9.02 14.59
N ALA A 498 24.61 -9.03 13.78
CA ALA A 498 24.68 -8.23 12.56
C ALA A 498 23.71 -8.69 11.46
N TYR A 499 23.42 -9.99 11.37
CA TYR A 499 22.42 -10.53 10.44
C TYR A 499 21.02 -10.42 11.01
N ALA A 500 20.85 -10.60 12.33
CA ALA A 500 19.59 -10.39 13.02
C ALA A 500 19.05 -8.97 12.76
N GLY A 501 19.83 -7.94 13.10
CA GLY A 501 19.42 -6.54 12.87
C GLY A 501 19.06 -6.23 11.41
N LEU A 502 19.78 -6.81 10.44
CA LEU A 502 19.46 -6.66 9.01
C LEU A 502 18.14 -7.36 8.63
N PHE A 503 17.91 -8.57 9.15
CA PHE A 503 16.68 -9.33 8.93
C PHE A 503 15.46 -8.66 9.56
N ASP A 504 15.61 -8.13 10.77
CA ASP A 504 14.57 -7.45 11.54
C ASP A 504 14.24 -6.08 10.88
N GLN A 505 15.24 -5.40 10.30
CA GLN A 505 15.10 -4.24 9.39
C GLN A 505 14.53 -4.58 8.00
N GLY A 506 13.98 -5.78 7.78
CA GLY A 506 13.26 -6.14 6.57
C GLY A 506 14.05 -6.90 5.51
N VAL A 507 15.36 -7.09 5.68
CA VAL A 507 16.25 -7.60 4.62
C VAL A 507 16.68 -9.04 4.89
N THR A 508 16.14 -9.98 4.11
CA THR A 508 16.73 -11.32 4.02
C THR A 508 17.87 -11.31 3.01
N LEU A 509 19.11 -11.42 3.51
CA LEU A 509 20.33 -11.58 2.69
C LEU A 509 20.67 -13.07 2.52
N LEU A 510 20.79 -13.50 1.26
CA LEU A 510 21.10 -14.86 0.84
C LEU A 510 22.45 -14.94 0.13
N ASP A 511 23.07 -16.12 0.10
CA ASP A 511 24.33 -16.36 -0.61
C ASP A 511 24.07 -16.71 -2.08
N GLY A 512 24.14 -15.70 -2.95
CA GLY A 512 23.91 -15.85 -4.40
C GLY A 512 24.99 -16.63 -5.14
N SER A 513 26.05 -17.07 -4.46
CA SER A 513 27.06 -17.99 -5.02
C SER A 513 26.70 -19.47 -4.90
N GLN A 514 25.61 -19.82 -4.19
CA GLN A 514 25.17 -21.20 -3.98
C GLN A 514 23.68 -21.38 -4.34
N SER A 515 23.36 -22.24 -5.32
CA SER A 515 21.95 -22.49 -5.71
C SER A 515 21.09 -23.17 -4.63
N ILE A 516 21.69 -23.59 -3.51
CA ILE A 516 20.96 -24.09 -2.34
C ILE A 516 20.07 -23.03 -1.66
N GLU A 517 20.35 -21.74 -1.91
CA GLU A 517 19.61 -20.58 -1.43
C GLU A 517 18.78 -19.88 -2.52
N ASP A 518 18.71 -20.44 -3.73
CA ASP A 518 17.76 -19.97 -4.74
C ASP A 518 16.30 -20.18 -4.27
N TRP A 519 15.40 -19.30 -4.73
CA TRP A 519 13.96 -19.55 -4.60
C TRP A 519 13.58 -20.78 -5.43
N VAL A 520 12.80 -21.68 -4.85
CA VAL A 520 12.40 -22.96 -5.45
C VAL A 520 11.21 -22.76 -6.38
N GLU A 521 11.42 -23.00 -7.67
CA GLU A 521 10.36 -22.94 -8.70
C GLU A 521 9.31 -24.07 -8.50
N THR A 522 8.04 -23.72 -8.66
CA THR A 522 6.84 -24.58 -8.49
C THR A 522 5.83 -24.34 -9.61
N GLN A 523 4.62 -24.88 -9.50
CA GLN A 523 3.50 -24.48 -10.38
C GLN A 523 3.12 -23.00 -10.23
N CYS A 524 3.47 -22.36 -9.11
CA CYS A 524 3.33 -20.92 -8.86
C CYS A 524 4.61 -20.13 -9.19
N GLY A 525 5.51 -20.70 -10.02
CA GLY A 525 6.87 -20.22 -10.17
C GLY A 525 7.60 -20.23 -8.83
N ALA A 526 8.46 -19.23 -8.61
CA ALA A 526 9.29 -19.09 -7.42
C ALA A 526 8.55 -18.65 -6.14
N LEU A 527 7.21 -18.64 -6.14
CA LEU A 527 6.37 -18.18 -5.04
C LEU A 527 5.78 -19.34 -4.24
N THR A 528 5.53 -19.06 -2.95
CA THR A 528 5.04 -20.03 -1.98
C THR A 528 3.63 -20.52 -2.35
N THR A 529 3.44 -21.84 -2.45
CA THR A 529 2.17 -22.45 -2.87
C THR A 529 1.09 -22.38 -1.78
N TYR A 530 -0.19 -22.50 -2.14
CA TYR A 530 -1.34 -22.38 -1.21
C TYR A 530 -1.16 -23.18 0.09
N ASP A 531 -0.76 -24.44 0.01
CA ASP A 531 -0.63 -25.32 1.17
C ASP A 531 0.43 -24.82 2.17
N GLN A 532 1.47 -24.15 1.67
CA GLN A 532 2.55 -23.56 2.46
C GLN A 532 2.23 -22.14 2.99
N LYS A 533 1.18 -21.46 2.51
CA LYS A 533 0.79 -20.12 3.02
C LYS A 533 0.11 -20.23 4.41
N PRO A 534 0.38 -19.33 5.37
CA PRO A 534 -0.40 -19.22 6.61
C PRO A 534 -1.87 -18.95 6.31
N LYS A 535 -2.76 -19.74 6.89
CA LYS A 535 -4.21 -19.67 6.68
C LYS A 535 -4.98 -20.32 7.82
N LEU A 536 -6.16 -19.81 8.14
CA LEU A 536 -7.00 -20.29 9.23
C LEU A 536 -8.49 -20.19 8.83
N LEU A 537 -9.29 -21.20 9.19
CA LEU A 537 -10.74 -21.25 8.97
C LEU A 537 -11.43 -21.45 10.32
N ARG A 538 -12.39 -20.59 10.66
CA ARG A 538 -13.10 -20.53 11.94
C ARG A 538 -14.60 -20.35 11.73
N THR A 539 -15.38 -20.60 12.78
CA THR A 539 -16.83 -20.28 12.83
C THR A 539 -17.17 -19.21 13.87
N ASP A 540 -16.17 -18.85 14.68
CA ASP A 540 -16.11 -17.76 15.64
C ASP A 540 -15.54 -16.50 14.98
N TRP A 541 -14.23 -16.38 14.81
CA TRP A 541 -13.62 -15.22 14.15
C TRP A 541 -12.18 -15.46 13.68
N VAL A 542 -11.73 -14.59 12.78
CA VAL A 542 -10.32 -14.34 12.44
C VAL A 542 -10.09 -12.83 12.37
N GLN A 543 -8.89 -12.35 12.75
CA GLN A 543 -8.53 -10.94 12.62
C GLN A 543 -7.10 -10.74 12.12
N ASN A 544 -6.83 -9.55 11.58
CA ASN A 544 -5.48 -9.02 11.51
C ASN A 544 -5.43 -7.49 11.70
N SER A 545 -4.44 -7.01 12.45
CA SER A 545 -4.11 -5.58 12.64
C SER A 545 -2.62 -5.30 12.38
N ASN A 546 -2.06 -5.88 11.31
CA ASN A 546 -0.65 -5.79 10.87
C ASN A 546 0.42 -6.41 11.79
N SER A 547 0.03 -7.17 12.81
CA SER A 547 0.94 -8.21 13.33
C SER A 547 1.03 -9.36 12.32
N SER A 548 2.05 -10.21 12.45
CA SER A 548 2.20 -11.43 11.67
C SER A 548 1.05 -12.44 11.89
N HIS A 549 0.95 -13.41 10.99
CA HIS A 549 -0.08 -14.47 10.93
C HIS A 549 -0.29 -15.24 12.24
N TRP A 550 0.73 -15.32 13.10
CA TRP A 550 0.78 -16.33 14.16
C TRP A 550 -0.35 -16.25 15.18
N SER A 551 -0.89 -15.04 15.42
CA SER A 551 -1.94 -14.77 16.42
C SER A 551 -3.26 -14.28 15.80
N THR A 552 -3.56 -14.67 14.55
CA THR A 552 -4.86 -14.38 13.89
C THR A 552 -6.07 -14.76 14.73
N ASN A 553 -5.99 -15.86 15.50
CA ASN A 553 -6.89 -16.20 16.61
C ASN A 553 -6.09 -17.01 17.66
N PRO A 554 -5.95 -16.58 18.93
CA PRO A 554 -5.14 -17.28 19.93
C PRO A 554 -5.63 -18.67 20.34
N ASP A 555 -6.88 -19.03 20.04
CA ASP A 555 -7.36 -20.40 20.24
C ASP A 555 -6.68 -21.40 19.27
N GLU A 556 -6.07 -20.91 18.19
CA GLU A 556 -5.42 -21.73 17.15
C GLU A 556 -4.27 -20.97 16.47
N PHE A 557 -3.13 -20.88 17.16
CA PHE A 557 -1.93 -20.21 16.66
C PHE A 557 -1.37 -20.81 15.37
N LEU A 558 -1.12 -19.96 14.37
CA LEU A 558 -0.49 -20.35 13.10
C LEU A 558 1.03 -20.37 13.25
N ILE A 559 1.63 -21.56 13.38
CA ILE A 559 3.09 -21.71 13.58
C ILE A 559 3.73 -22.77 12.67
N GLY A 560 5.03 -22.62 12.42
CA GLY A 560 5.85 -23.53 11.61
C GLY A 560 6.05 -23.10 10.16
N TYR A 561 5.80 -21.82 9.83
CA TYR A 561 5.91 -21.30 8.47
C TYR A 561 7.34 -20.84 8.12
N SER A 562 7.56 -20.50 6.85
CA SER A 562 8.84 -19.91 6.41
C SER A 562 9.13 -18.63 7.20
N PRO A 563 10.38 -18.36 7.62
CA PRO A 563 10.73 -17.11 8.32
C PRO A 563 10.44 -15.86 7.48
N LEU A 564 10.25 -16.02 6.15
CA LEU A 564 9.78 -14.93 5.29
C LEU A 564 8.34 -14.51 5.56
N TYR A 565 7.54 -15.19 6.39
CA TYR A 565 6.22 -14.71 6.80
C TYR A 565 6.25 -13.65 7.93
N GLY A 566 7.42 -13.43 8.52
CA GLY A 566 7.57 -12.66 9.76
C GLY A 566 7.48 -13.55 11.00
N ASP A 567 7.67 -12.96 12.18
CA ASP A 567 7.95 -13.73 13.38
C ASP A 567 6.73 -14.42 13.99
N GLU A 568 6.99 -15.57 14.60
CA GLU A 568 6.02 -16.37 15.34
C GLU A 568 6.41 -16.38 16.82
N LYS A 569 5.43 -16.40 17.73
CA LYS A 569 5.68 -16.40 19.18
C LYS A 569 6.51 -15.18 19.62
N ALA A 570 6.17 -14.02 19.06
CA ALA A 570 6.79 -12.72 19.32
C ALA A 570 5.71 -11.68 19.71
N PRO A 571 6.07 -10.56 20.36
CA PRO A 571 5.12 -9.51 20.74
C PRO A 571 4.25 -9.04 19.56
N ILE A 572 2.95 -8.88 19.82
CA ILE A 572 1.98 -8.35 18.85
C ILE A 572 1.67 -6.88 19.16
N ASN A 573 1.36 -6.10 18.13
CA ASN A 573 1.17 -4.65 18.28
C ASN A 573 -0.10 -4.29 19.07
N ALA A 574 -0.14 -3.08 19.62
CA ALA A 574 -1.21 -2.57 20.48
C ALA A 574 -2.63 -2.74 19.88
N ARG A 575 -2.83 -2.42 18.59
CA ARG A 575 -4.11 -2.61 17.91
C ARG A 575 -4.52 -4.07 17.79
N THR A 576 -3.56 -4.96 17.57
CA THR A 576 -3.80 -6.41 17.54
C THR A 576 -4.20 -6.92 18.93
N ARG A 577 -3.55 -6.44 20.00
CA ARG A 577 -3.91 -6.74 21.40
C ARG A 577 -5.33 -6.28 21.72
N LEU A 578 -5.68 -5.04 21.38
CA LEU A 578 -7.04 -4.50 21.56
C LEU A 578 -8.08 -5.25 20.71
N GLY A 579 -7.78 -5.52 19.44
CA GLY A 579 -8.69 -6.22 18.54
C GLY A 579 -9.03 -7.62 19.03
N ILE A 580 -8.02 -8.39 19.45
CA ILE A 580 -8.21 -9.70 20.08
C ILE A 580 -8.96 -9.58 21.41
N LYS A 581 -8.62 -8.63 22.29
CA LYS A 581 -9.32 -8.43 23.56
C LYS A 581 -10.82 -8.20 23.33
N MET A 582 -11.16 -7.34 22.36
CA MET A 582 -12.54 -7.03 21.97
C MET A 582 -13.27 -8.27 21.42
N LEU A 583 -12.65 -9.07 20.56
CA LEU A 583 -13.25 -10.30 20.03
C LEU A 583 -13.41 -11.42 21.08
N GLN A 584 -12.47 -11.54 22.02
CA GLN A 584 -12.57 -12.48 23.13
C GLN A 584 -13.59 -12.04 24.21
N ASN A 585 -13.90 -10.73 24.28
CA ASN A 585 -14.75 -10.13 25.30
C ASN A 585 -15.71 -9.11 24.67
N PRO A 586 -16.66 -9.51 23.80
CA PRO A 586 -17.55 -8.58 23.07
C PRO A 586 -18.40 -7.68 24.00
N MET A 587 -18.65 -8.15 25.23
CA MET A 587 -19.39 -7.39 26.25
C MET A 587 -18.51 -6.52 27.17
N ASP A 588 -17.17 -6.60 27.06
CA ASP A 588 -16.27 -5.70 27.79
C ASP A 588 -16.12 -4.37 27.06
N LYS A 589 -16.66 -3.31 27.67
CA LYS A 589 -16.52 -1.92 27.20
C LYS A 589 -15.10 -1.35 27.31
N GLY A 590 -14.23 -1.92 28.16
CA GLY A 590 -12.94 -1.33 28.53
C GLY A 590 -13.10 -0.14 29.48
N PHE A 591 -13.79 0.91 29.03
CA PHE A 591 -14.14 2.10 29.82
C PHE A 591 -15.67 2.26 30.00
N PRO A 592 -16.17 2.81 31.13
CA PRO A 592 -17.61 2.88 31.39
C PRO A 592 -18.44 3.66 30.36
N SER A 593 -17.85 4.72 29.78
CA SER A 593 -18.46 5.59 28.77
C SER A 593 -18.58 4.94 27.39
N ALA A 594 -17.72 3.95 27.07
CA ALA A 594 -17.63 3.39 25.74
C ALA A 594 -18.96 2.72 25.32
N PRO A 595 -19.34 2.79 24.04
CA PRO A 595 -20.42 1.96 23.53
C PRO A 595 -20.05 0.48 23.68
N LEU A 596 -21.06 -0.40 23.73
CA LEU A 596 -20.82 -1.81 23.45
C LEU A 596 -20.40 -1.95 21.99
N ILE A 597 -19.59 -2.96 21.71
CA ILE A 597 -19.08 -3.27 20.36
C ILE A 597 -19.88 -4.38 19.67
N ALA A 598 -20.85 -4.93 20.39
CA ALA A 598 -21.65 -6.09 20.08
C ALA A 598 -23.02 -5.93 20.78
N GLY A 599 -24.02 -6.66 20.31
CA GLY A 599 -25.38 -6.66 20.84
C GLY A 599 -25.46 -7.13 22.29
N GLN A 600 -26.62 -6.91 22.92
CA GLN A 600 -26.82 -7.30 24.32
C GLN A 600 -26.80 -8.83 24.56
N ASP A 601 -26.78 -9.62 23.49
CA ASP A 601 -26.62 -11.07 23.47
C ASP A 601 -25.15 -11.53 23.27
N GLY A 602 -24.22 -10.59 23.01
CA GLY A 602 -22.80 -10.87 22.76
C GLY A 602 -22.44 -11.19 21.31
N LYS A 603 -23.33 -10.91 20.35
CA LYS A 603 -23.10 -11.11 18.90
C LYS A 603 -22.92 -9.79 18.15
N PHE A 604 -22.56 -9.85 16.88
CA PHE A 604 -22.35 -8.70 16.01
C PHE A 604 -23.39 -8.64 14.88
N SER A 605 -23.96 -7.45 14.68
CA SER A 605 -24.61 -6.97 13.45
C SER A 605 -23.68 -6.06 12.63
N ALA A 606 -24.11 -5.63 11.44
CA ALA A 606 -23.34 -4.72 10.58
C ALA A 606 -23.13 -3.33 11.23
N GLU A 607 -24.17 -2.77 11.87
CA GLU A 607 -24.13 -1.48 12.57
C GLU A 607 -23.19 -1.50 13.80
N GLU A 608 -23.06 -2.66 14.45
CA GLU A 608 -22.14 -2.86 15.57
C GLU A 608 -20.69 -2.98 15.11
N LEU A 609 -20.43 -3.68 13.99
CA LEU A 609 -19.08 -3.80 13.42
C LEU A 609 -18.51 -2.45 12.98
N ILE A 610 -19.27 -1.59 12.32
CA ILE A 610 -18.81 -0.21 12.04
C ILE A 610 -18.61 0.58 13.36
N GLY A 611 -19.43 0.31 14.38
CA GLY A 611 -19.28 0.81 15.75
C GLY A 611 -17.98 0.40 16.46
N VAL A 612 -17.37 -0.74 16.11
CA VAL A 612 -16.05 -1.17 16.63
C VAL A 612 -14.96 -0.15 16.31
N ILE A 613 -15.03 0.51 15.15
CA ILE A 613 -14.10 1.58 14.79
C ILE A 613 -14.47 2.83 15.60
N TRP A 614 -15.74 3.22 15.58
CA TRP A 614 -16.16 4.53 16.09
C TRP A 614 -16.31 4.62 17.61
N ASN A 615 -16.06 3.53 18.35
CA ASN A 615 -15.89 3.55 19.80
C ASN A 615 -14.65 4.35 20.26
N ASN A 616 -13.66 4.57 19.38
CA ASN A 616 -12.40 5.27 19.67
C ASN A 616 -11.60 4.76 20.89
N ARG A 617 -11.71 3.44 21.18
CA ARG A 617 -10.92 2.75 22.22
C ARG A 617 -9.45 2.61 21.81
N ALA A 618 -8.57 2.57 22.81
CA ALA A 618 -7.13 2.48 22.63
C ALA A 618 -6.49 1.56 23.65
N TRP A 619 -5.58 0.69 23.20
CA TRP A 619 -4.97 -0.35 24.04
C TRP A 619 -4.23 0.25 25.23
N TYR A 620 -3.37 1.24 25.00
CA TYR A 620 -2.53 1.79 26.06
C TYR A 620 -3.34 2.60 27.06
N ALA A 621 -4.44 3.25 26.65
CA ALA A 621 -5.38 3.84 27.59
C ALA A 621 -5.96 2.78 28.53
N GLU A 622 -6.48 1.67 27.99
CA GLU A 622 -7.02 0.55 28.78
C GLU A 622 -6.00 -0.19 29.66
N GLN A 623 -4.70 0.01 29.48
CA GLN A 623 -3.65 -0.67 30.26
C GLN A 623 -2.87 0.26 31.21
N PHE A 624 -2.64 1.52 30.83
CA PHE A 624 -1.72 2.41 31.54
C PHE A 624 -2.37 3.70 32.04
N LEU A 625 -3.58 4.07 31.59
CA LEU A 625 -4.28 5.23 32.14
C LEU A 625 -4.61 5.08 33.65
N PRO A 626 -5.04 3.91 34.17
CA PRO A 626 -5.26 3.73 35.61
C PRO A 626 -3.97 3.92 36.42
N GLU A 627 -2.90 3.25 36.00
CA GLU A 627 -1.56 3.33 36.61
C GLU A 627 -0.99 4.76 36.60
N LEU A 628 -1.23 5.51 35.52
CA LEU A 628 -0.85 6.91 35.40
C LEU A 628 -1.71 7.82 36.30
N LYS A 629 -3.02 7.58 36.43
CA LYS A 629 -3.90 8.31 37.37
C LYS A 629 -3.45 8.11 38.81
N ASP A 630 -3.10 6.91 39.23
CA ASP A 630 -2.65 6.64 40.61
C ASP A 630 -1.25 7.21 40.90
N ARG A 631 -0.34 7.20 39.92
CA ARG A 631 0.95 7.93 40.01
C ARG A 631 0.74 9.44 40.10
N CYS A 632 -0.16 10.00 39.29
CA CYS A 632 -0.60 11.41 39.35
C CYS A 632 -1.21 11.79 40.71
N ASN A 633 -2.08 10.95 41.27
CA ASN A 633 -2.69 11.16 42.59
C ASN A 633 -1.64 11.09 43.72
N THR A 634 -0.60 10.26 43.57
CA THR A 634 0.47 10.08 44.55
C THR A 634 1.48 11.24 44.55
N ILE A 635 1.89 11.72 43.37
CA ILE A 635 2.84 12.84 43.24
C ILE A 635 2.23 14.20 43.65
N GLY A 636 0.93 14.38 43.40
CA GLY A 636 0.18 15.60 43.72
C GLY A 636 0.75 16.83 43.01
N SER A 637 1.06 17.89 43.77
CA SER A 637 1.70 19.11 43.25
C SER A 637 3.23 19.10 43.41
N THR A 638 3.87 17.93 43.51
CA THR A 638 5.33 17.82 43.58
C THR A 638 5.90 17.91 42.17
N PRO A 639 6.80 18.85 41.85
CA PRO A 639 7.28 19.01 40.48
C PRO A 639 8.10 17.81 39.97
N VAL A 640 7.86 17.41 38.72
CA VAL A 640 8.58 16.35 38.00
C VAL A 640 9.35 17.01 36.85
N ASP A 641 10.68 16.83 36.80
CA ASP A 641 11.59 17.65 35.98
C ASP A 641 11.31 19.17 36.09
N GLY A 642 11.11 19.65 37.33
CA GLY A 642 10.82 21.06 37.62
C GLY A 642 9.42 21.56 37.22
N ARG A 643 8.58 20.72 36.62
CA ARG A 643 7.25 21.05 36.12
C ARG A 643 6.14 20.56 37.06
N ASP A 644 5.19 21.43 37.39
CA ASP A 644 3.95 21.05 38.08
C ASP A 644 2.99 20.37 37.10
N LEU A 645 2.60 19.14 37.39
CA LEU A 645 1.70 18.33 36.57
C LEU A 645 0.25 18.32 37.08
N SER A 646 -0.05 18.96 38.22
CA SER A 646 -1.32 18.79 38.94
C SER A 646 -2.57 19.07 38.09
N SER A 647 -2.58 20.13 37.28
CA SER A 647 -3.70 20.46 36.38
C SER A 647 -3.83 19.50 35.18
N TRP A 648 -2.72 18.93 34.72
CA TRP A 648 -2.67 17.93 33.66
C TRP A 648 -3.14 16.55 34.16
N CYS A 649 -2.70 16.18 35.36
CA CYS A 649 -3.22 15.04 36.11
C CYS A 649 -4.73 15.16 36.38
N GLN A 650 -5.24 16.35 36.73
CA GLN A 650 -6.69 16.57 36.92
C GLN A 650 -7.49 16.38 35.62
N ALA A 651 -6.95 16.81 34.49
CA ALA A 651 -7.56 16.60 33.18
C ALA A 651 -7.54 15.12 32.77
N LEU A 652 -6.43 14.40 33.01
CA LEU A 652 -6.34 12.95 32.84
C LEU A 652 -7.33 12.21 33.75
N ASP A 653 -7.45 12.59 35.03
CA ASP A 653 -8.41 11.99 35.97
C ASP A 653 -9.86 12.16 35.49
N SER A 654 -10.18 13.33 34.93
CA SER A 654 -11.48 13.62 34.30
C SER A 654 -11.70 12.93 32.95
N TRP A 655 -10.64 12.41 32.30
CA TRP A 655 -10.73 11.76 30.99
C TRP A 655 -11.34 10.36 31.11
N ASP A 656 -12.20 10.04 30.14
CA ASP A 656 -12.96 8.79 30.03
C ASP A 656 -12.20 7.65 29.33
N GLY A 657 -11.01 7.93 28.78
CA GLY A 657 -10.15 6.95 28.12
C GLY A 657 -10.40 6.77 26.61
N LEU A 658 -11.28 7.57 26.01
CA LEU A 658 -11.64 7.47 24.59
C LEU A 658 -11.13 8.68 23.79
N TYR A 659 -10.87 8.48 22.49
CA TYR A 659 -10.40 9.54 21.58
C TYR A 659 -11.55 10.16 20.76
N ASN A 660 -12.52 10.77 21.46
CA ASN A 660 -13.64 11.51 20.88
C ASN A 660 -13.29 12.99 20.68
N LEU A 661 -14.13 13.74 19.96
CA LEU A 661 -13.88 15.17 19.69
C LEU A 661 -13.89 16.03 20.96
N ASP A 662 -14.76 15.70 21.92
CA ASP A 662 -14.95 16.36 23.20
C ASP A 662 -14.00 15.86 24.31
N SER A 663 -13.17 14.86 24.01
CA SER A 663 -12.26 14.23 24.97
C SER A 663 -11.17 15.18 25.46
N LYS A 664 -11.31 15.63 26.70
CA LYS A 664 -10.29 16.37 27.46
C LYS A 664 -9.34 15.38 28.11
N GLY A 665 -8.04 15.48 27.82
CA GLY A 665 -7.00 14.61 28.37
C GLY A 665 -6.43 13.59 27.39
N ALA A 666 -7.13 13.27 26.29
CA ALA A 666 -6.62 12.38 25.25
C ALA A 666 -5.32 12.91 24.60
N HIS A 667 -5.22 14.23 24.42
CA HIS A 667 -4.01 14.91 23.95
C HIS A 667 -2.84 14.80 24.92
N ILE A 668 -3.11 14.76 26.22
CA ILE A 668 -2.12 14.60 27.29
C ILE A 668 -1.60 13.16 27.31
N PHE A 669 -2.51 12.18 27.24
CA PHE A 669 -2.14 10.76 27.25
C PHE A 669 -1.34 10.36 26.01
N ARG A 670 -1.67 10.95 24.85
CA ARG A 670 -0.89 10.80 23.60
C ARG A 670 0.57 11.19 23.76
N VAL A 671 0.85 12.40 24.26
CA VAL A 671 2.24 12.88 24.38
C VAL A 671 3.01 12.18 25.51
N PHE A 672 2.30 11.67 26.53
CA PHE A 672 2.85 10.72 27.49
C PHE A 672 3.29 9.42 26.79
N MET A 673 2.39 8.74 26.06
CA MET A 673 2.72 7.49 25.36
C MET A 673 3.82 7.68 24.32
N ALA A 674 3.79 8.79 23.58
CA ALA A 674 4.79 9.15 22.57
C ALA A 674 6.22 9.31 23.12
N ASN A 675 6.38 9.49 24.44
CA ASN A 675 7.66 9.43 25.14
C ASN A 675 7.87 8.04 25.78
N TYR A 676 6.89 7.55 26.56
CA TYR A 676 7.00 6.31 27.35
C TYR A 676 7.24 5.04 26.49
N LEU A 677 6.82 5.03 25.22
CA LEU A 677 7.09 3.92 24.28
C LEU A 677 8.58 3.58 24.13
N GLY A 678 9.49 4.52 24.37
CA GLY A 678 10.94 4.27 24.35
C GLY A 678 11.46 3.51 25.58
N ASP A 679 10.77 3.62 26.72
CA ASP A 679 11.19 3.08 28.01
C ASP A 679 10.49 1.76 28.38
N MET A 680 9.37 1.43 27.71
CA MET A 680 8.54 0.24 27.99
C MET A 680 9.32 -1.08 28.04
N ASP A 681 10.30 -1.31 27.17
CA ASP A 681 11.12 -2.54 27.17
C ASP A 681 12.02 -2.69 28.41
N SER A 682 12.26 -1.59 29.13
CA SER A 682 13.00 -1.56 30.42
C SER A 682 12.10 -1.40 31.64
N ASP A 683 10.92 -0.81 31.49
CA ASP A 683 9.99 -0.47 32.58
C ASP A 683 8.93 -1.57 32.83
N LEU A 684 8.56 -2.36 31.81
CA LEU A 684 7.55 -3.41 31.94
C LEU A 684 8.09 -4.68 32.61
N THR A 685 7.63 -4.93 33.84
CA THR A 685 8.09 -6.00 34.72
C THR A 685 7.51 -7.39 34.40
N LYS A 686 6.37 -7.48 33.68
CA LYS A 686 5.82 -8.75 33.16
C LYS A 686 6.31 -8.96 31.73
N PRO A 687 7.30 -9.85 31.48
CA PRO A 687 7.86 -10.06 30.15
C PRO A 687 6.85 -10.70 29.20
N PHE A 688 7.14 -10.63 27.90
CA PHE A 688 6.35 -11.25 26.86
C PHE A 688 6.24 -12.78 27.03
N SER A 689 5.03 -13.31 26.82
CA SER A 689 4.68 -14.73 26.87
C SER A 689 3.88 -15.12 25.63
N PRO A 690 4.35 -16.08 24.81
CA PRO A 690 3.59 -16.60 23.67
C PRO A 690 2.25 -17.25 24.03
N ALA A 691 2.02 -17.59 25.31
CA ALA A 691 0.77 -18.12 25.83
C ALA A 691 -0.21 -17.05 26.34
N ASP A 692 0.22 -15.78 26.39
CA ASP A 692 -0.57 -14.62 26.76
C ASP A 692 -0.17 -13.40 25.91
N PRO A 693 -0.31 -13.45 24.56
CA PRO A 693 0.16 -12.39 23.67
C PRO A 693 -0.67 -11.10 23.78
N VAL A 694 -1.84 -11.15 24.40
CA VAL A 694 -2.71 -10.00 24.67
C VAL A 694 -2.31 -9.33 25.99
N GLY A 695 -2.10 -10.11 27.05
CA GLY A 695 -1.74 -9.62 28.38
C GLY A 695 -0.24 -9.44 28.62
N THR A 696 0.63 -9.59 27.61
CA THR A 696 2.08 -9.37 27.74
C THR A 696 2.72 -8.67 26.52
N PRO A 697 3.83 -7.95 26.70
CA PRO A 697 4.38 -7.48 27.98
C PRO A 697 3.42 -6.48 28.67
N ALA A 698 3.54 -6.34 29.99
CA ALA A 698 2.66 -5.49 30.82
C ALA A 698 3.30 -5.17 32.18
N LEU A 699 2.56 -4.48 33.05
CA LEU A 699 2.93 -4.04 34.40
C LEU A 699 4.16 -3.11 34.42
N PRO A 700 3.97 -1.77 34.38
CA PRO A 700 5.02 -0.78 34.67
C PRO A 700 5.75 -1.06 35.99
N ASP A 701 6.92 -0.46 36.19
CA ASP A 701 7.64 -0.65 37.45
C ASP A 701 6.96 0.13 38.59
N GLU A 702 6.90 -0.53 39.75
CA GLU A 702 6.47 0.06 41.02
C GLU A 702 7.65 0.72 41.76
N GLN A 703 8.89 0.43 41.35
CA GLN A 703 10.07 1.07 41.92
C GLN A 703 10.08 2.56 41.58
N ASN A 704 9.91 3.38 42.63
CA ASN A 704 9.76 4.84 42.57
C ASN A 704 8.42 5.35 42.01
N ALA A 705 7.38 4.52 41.91
CA ALA A 705 6.05 4.94 41.46
C ALA A 705 5.50 6.14 42.27
N GLY A 706 4.97 7.14 41.58
CA GLY A 706 4.43 8.37 42.17
C GLY A 706 5.48 9.35 42.71
N THR A 707 6.75 9.23 42.31
CA THR A 707 7.85 10.13 42.75
C THR A 707 8.41 10.98 41.60
N PRO A 708 9.22 12.03 41.86
CA PRO A 708 9.83 12.85 40.81
C PRO A 708 10.84 12.16 39.87
N VAL A 709 11.07 10.86 40.04
CA VAL A 709 11.96 10.02 39.19
C VAL A 709 11.25 8.78 38.64
N ASP A 710 9.91 8.76 38.70
CA ASP A 710 9.03 7.77 38.08
C ASP A 710 9.10 7.88 36.55
N THR A 711 9.32 6.76 35.84
CA THR A 711 9.46 6.69 34.38
C THR A 711 8.23 7.27 33.66
N MET A 712 7.03 6.91 34.10
CA MET A 712 5.78 7.34 33.49
C MET A 712 5.53 8.84 33.72
N LEU A 713 5.84 9.35 34.91
CA LEU A 713 5.70 10.78 35.23
C LEU A 713 6.77 11.64 34.54
N LEU A 714 7.99 11.11 34.31
CA LEU A 714 9.01 11.77 33.51
C LEU A 714 8.58 11.87 32.03
N ALA A 715 8.08 10.78 31.45
CA ALA A 715 7.52 10.78 30.09
C ALA A 715 6.31 11.73 29.94
N LEU A 716 5.41 11.76 30.94
CA LEU A 716 4.31 12.73 31.00
C LEU A 716 4.83 14.17 31.11
N SER A 717 5.85 14.43 31.94
CA SER A 717 6.42 15.78 32.09
C SER A 717 7.06 16.29 30.80
N ALA A 718 7.78 15.43 30.07
CA ALA A 718 8.33 15.76 28.76
C ALA A 718 7.23 16.18 27.77
N GLY A 719 6.24 15.31 27.54
CA GLY A 719 5.14 15.58 26.61
C GLY A 719 4.27 16.79 26.99
N VAL A 720 4.04 17.02 28.29
CA VAL A 720 3.38 18.24 28.77
C VAL A 720 4.23 19.49 28.48
N GLY A 721 5.56 19.38 28.50
CA GLY A 721 6.46 20.45 28.06
C GLY A 721 6.23 20.87 26.61
N ASP A 722 6.04 19.90 25.72
CA ASP A 722 5.71 20.16 24.31
C ASP A 722 4.34 20.82 24.16
N LEU A 723 3.30 20.32 24.84
CA LEU A 723 1.96 20.94 24.85
C LEU A 723 2.01 22.40 25.37
N GLN A 724 2.76 22.64 26.45
CA GLN A 724 2.98 23.98 27.01
C GLN A 724 3.71 24.91 26.03
N SER A 725 4.66 24.39 25.23
CA SER A 725 5.36 25.18 24.21
C SER A 725 4.41 25.73 23.14
N GLN A 726 3.36 24.95 22.81
CA GLN A 726 2.33 25.28 21.84
C GLN A 726 1.14 26.05 22.44
N GLY A 727 1.21 26.43 23.72
CA GLY A 727 0.14 27.15 24.42
C GLY A 727 -1.12 26.32 24.71
N ILE A 728 -1.09 25.01 24.46
CA ILE A 728 -2.21 24.09 24.70
C ILE A 728 -2.49 24.00 26.20
N GLN A 729 -3.75 23.85 26.58
CA GLN A 729 -4.22 23.79 27.96
C GLN A 729 -4.64 22.36 28.36
N PRO A 730 -4.65 22.01 29.67
CA PRO A 730 -5.11 20.71 30.13
C PRO A 730 -6.56 20.39 29.75
N ALA A 731 -7.42 21.42 29.71
CA ALA A 731 -8.86 21.30 29.50
C ALA A 731 -9.31 21.51 28.04
N ASP A 732 -8.37 21.58 27.09
CA ASP A 732 -8.69 21.64 25.66
C ASP A 732 -9.30 20.30 25.19
N GLU A 733 -10.19 20.38 24.21
CA GLU A 733 -10.91 19.25 23.63
C GLU A 733 -10.13 18.71 22.43
N LEU A 734 -9.97 17.39 22.30
CA LEU A 734 -9.17 16.79 21.22
C LEU A 734 -9.54 17.32 19.83
N GLY A 735 -10.82 17.56 19.56
CA GLY A 735 -11.34 18.08 18.28
C GLY A 735 -10.97 19.54 17.98
N THR A 736 -10.50 20.35 18.93
CA THR A 736 -9.90 21.67 18.64
C THR A 736 -8.42 21.57 18.30
N LEU A 737 -7.77 20.47 18.72
CA LEU A 737 -6.34 20.20 18.54
C LEU A 737 -6.05 19.23 17.39
N GLN A 738 -7.02 18.43 16.95
CA GLN A 738 -6.87 17.36 15.96
C GLN A 738 -7.93 17.50 14.88
N TYR A 739 -7.51 17.73 13.63
CA TYR A 739 -8.42 18.01 12.52
C TYR A 739 -7.84 17.57 11.16
N TYR A 740 -8.72 17.25 10.21
CA TYR A 740 -8.38 17.12 8.79
C TYR A 740 -8.60 18.46 8.08
N ARG A 741 -7.69 18.82 7.16
CA ARG A 741 -7.82 20.03 6.34
C ARG A 741 -7.05 19.87 5.02
N ALA A 742 -7.76 19.61 3.92
CA ALA A 742 -7.16 19.48 2.59
C ALA A 742 -6.47 20.78 2.13
N SER A 743 -5.44 20.61 1.31
CA SER A 743 -4.65 21.69 0.72
C SER A 743 -4.02 21.25 -0.61
N GLY A 744 -3.95 22.17 -1.57
CA GLY A 744 -3.54 21.90 -2.94
C GLY A 744 -3.50 23.19 -3.76
N ASP A 745 -4.21 23.19 -4.89
CA ASP A 745 -4.32 24.28 -5.88
C ASP A 745 -2.98 24.68 -6.55
N VAL A 746 -2.00 23.76 -6.63
CA VAL A 746 -0.67 24.02 -7.22
C VAL A 746 -0.25 22.96 -8.23
N ILE A 747 0.16 23.43 -9.42
CA ILE A 747 0.75 22.61 -10.49
C ILE A 747 2.14 22.11 -10.06
N PRO A 748 2.43 20.79 -10.13
CA PRO A 748 3.72 20.22 -9.76
C PRO A 748 4.92 20.90 -10.45
N GLY A 749 5.82 21.48 -9.65
CA GLY A 749 7.05 22.11 -10.13
C GLY A 749 6.89 23.53 -10.71
N SER A 750 5.77 24.22 -10.47
CA SER A 750 5.65 25.65 -10.81
C SER A 750 6.47 26.56 -9.90
N GLY A 751 6.57 26.19 -8.61
CA GLY A 751 7.18 27.00 -7.55
C GLY A 751 6.18 27.80 -6.70
N ASP A 752 4.88 27.67 -6.96
CA ASP A 752 3.82 28.30 -6.17
C ASP A 752 3.62 27.61 -4.81
N THR A 753 2.96 28.32 -3.87
CA THR A 753 2.72 27.84 -2.51
C THR A 753 1.30 27.28 -2.37
N PRO A 754 1.11 26.03 -1.88
CA PRO A 754 -0.22 25.43 -1.74
C PRO A 754 -1.06 26.14 -0.69
N ILE A 755 -2.38 26.15 -0.89
CA ILE A 755 -3.35 26.76 0.03
C ILE A 755 -4.32 25.73 0.60
N PHE A 756 -4.91 26.03 1.76
CA PHE A 756 -5.96 25.19 2.35
C PHE A 756 -7.29 25.38 1.59
N GLN A 757 -7.74 24.33 0.89
CA GLN A 757 -8.98 24.29 0.10
C GLN A 757 -10.25 24.23 0.98
N MET A 758 -10.11 24.02 2.29
CA MET A 758 -11.23 23.90 3.23
C MET A 758 -10.92 24.51 4.62
N VAL A 759 -11.97 24.70 5.42
CA VAL A 759 -11.83 24.85 6.88
C VAL A 759 -11.43 23.51 7.50
N GLY A 760 -10.80 23.53 8.68
CA GLY A 760 -10.48 22.30 9.40
C GLY A 760 -11.75 21.61 9.90
N ILE A 761 -11.88 20.31 9.65
CA ILE A 761 -12.92 19.45 10.21
C ILE A 761 -12.30 18.68 11.39
N PRO A 762 -12.83 18.81 12.63
CA PRO A 762 -12.37 18.04 13.79
C PRO A 762 -12.30 16.55 13.49
N TRP A 763 -11.27 15.85 13.98
CA TRP A 763 -11.07 14.43 13.69
C TRP A 763 -11.08 13.60 14.98
N HIS A 764 -11.84 12.51 14.99
CA HIS A 764 -11.85 11.55 16.10
C HIS A 764 -11.04 10.29 15.75
N GLY A 765 -10.66 9.53 16.79
CA GLY A 765 -9.69 8.44 16.70
C GLY A 765 -8.32 8.85 17.25
N GLY A 766 -7.41 7.88 17.30
CA GLY A 766 -6.06 8.05 17.84
C GLY A 766 -4.98 7.52 16.90
N ASP A 767 -3.70 7.79 17.21
CA ASP A 767 -2.60 7.21 16.46
C ASP A 767 -2.52 5.69 16.72
N GLY A 768 -2.64 4.91 15.65
CA GLY A 768 -2.70 3.45 15.75
C GLY A 768 -1.42 2.76 16.23
N ASN A 769 -0.29 3.48 16.28
CA ASN A 769 0.98 2.98 16.77
C ASN A 769 1.35 3.61 18.13
N ILE A 770 1.05 4.90 18.33
CA ILE A 770 1.38 5.65 19.56
C ILE A 770 0.31 5.51 20.64
N ASP A 771 -0.95 5.84 20.31
CA ASP A 771 -2.07 5.70 21.24
C ASP A 771 -2.49 4.22 21.38
N GLY A 772 -2.22 3.41 20.36
CA GLY A 772 -2.73 2.04 20.24
C GLY A 772 -4.24 2.01 19.96
N ALA A 773 -4.78 3.09 19.38
CA ALA A 773 -6.19 3.24 19.04
C ALA A 773 -6.61 2.28 17.91
N PHE A 774 -7.76 1.62 18.05
CA PHE A 774 -8.25 0.73 17.00
C PHE A 774 -8.61 1.53 15.74
N ASN A 775 -9.33 2.64 15.92
CA ASN A 775 -9.51 3.66 14.89
C ASN A 775 -8.22 4.48 14.74
N ALA A 776 -7.33 3.99 13.87
CA ALA A 776 -6.02 4.56 13.64
C ALA A 776 -6.08 5.72 12.65
N ILE A 777 -5.55 6.86 13.06
CA ILE A 777 -5.34 8.07 12.26
C ILE A 777 -3.90 8.56 12.43
N GLY A 778 -3.49 9.62 11.74
CA GLY A 778 -2.20 10.25 11.95
C GLY A 778 -1.88 11.41 11.00
N VAL A 779 -0.84 12.15 11.34
CA VAL A 779 -0.26 13.19 10.47
C VAL A 779 0.61 12.57 9.37
N VAL A 780 0.92 13.34 8.32
CA VAL A 780 1.99 13.03 7.36
C VAL A 780 2.79 14.30 7.08
N LYS A 781 4.12 14.19 7.16
CA LYS A 781 5.04 15.34 7.22
C LYS A 781 5.61 15.79 5.87
N ASP A 782 5.32 15.04 4.80
CA ASP A 782 5.78 15.36 3.44
C ASP A 782 5.05 16.60 2.90
N ASN A 783 5.78 17.55 2.31
CA ASN A 783 5.19 18.75 1.68
C ASN A 783 4.63 18.50 0.26
N VAL A 784 4.39 17.23 -0.08
CA VAL A 784 3.71 16.79 -1.30
C VAL A 784 2.66 15.72 -0.96
N ALA A 785 1.56 15.69 -1.70
CA ALA A 785 0.52 14.68 -1.54
C ALA A 785 1.09 13.26 -1.75
N GLU A 786 0.62 12.29 -0.97
CA GLU A 786 1.37 11.04 -0.77
C GLU A 786 1.57 10.24 -2.07
N ASP A 787 2.83 9.88 -2.35
CA ASP A 787 3.32 9.24 -3.59
C ASP A 787 3.41 10.15 -4.83
N THR A 788 2.95 11.40 -4.75
CA THR A 788 2.76 12.28 -5.92
C THR A 788 3.86 13.35 -6.08
N ARG A 789 3.62 14.34 -6.94
CA ARG A 789 4.36 15.62 -6.99
C ARG A 789 3.50 16.86 -6.76
N PHE A 790 2.23 16.73 -6.37
CA PHE A 790 1.38 17.86 -6.00
C PHE A 790 1.82 18.45 -4.66
N PRO A 791 2.22 19.74 -4.59
CA PRO A 791 2.57 20.36 -3.32
C PRO A 791 1.37 20.41 -2.37
N ARG A 792 1.60 20.17 -1.08
CA ARG A 792 0.58 20.35 -0.05
C ARG A 792 1.17 20.98 1.20
N ILE A 793 0.29 21.50 2.05
CA ILE A 793 0.69 22.00 3.37
C ILE A 793 0.96 20.80 4.28
N ALA A 794 2.08 20.84 5.00
CA ALA A 794 2.47 19.90 6.04
C ALA A 794 3.18 20.70 7.15
N PRO A 795 2.80 20.53 8.43
CA PRO A 795 3.45 21.25 9.52
C PRO A 795 4.84 20.67 9.81
N THR A 796 5.77 21.55 10.18
CA THR A 796 6.93 21.16 10.99
C THR A 796 6.43 20.63 12.34
N THR A 797 6.99 19.51 12.83
CA THR A 797 6.47 18.82 14.01
C THR A 797 7.53 18.61 15.08
N LEU A 798 7.12 18.71 16.34
CA LEU A 798 7.93 18.29 17.49
C LEU A 798 8.24 16.78 17.45
N PRO A 799 9.40 16.33 17.95
CA PRO A 799 9.66 14.91 18.20
C PRO A 799 8.71 14.37 19.28
N ASN A 800 8.62 13.05 19.45
CA ASN A 800 7.94 12.37 20.57
C ASN A 800 6.54 12.90 20.98
N THR A 801 5.73 13.36 20.02
CA THR A 801 4.39 13.94 20.25
C THR A 801 3.30 13.33 19.34
N ALA A 802 3.59 12.20 18.68
CA ALA A 802 2.84 11.70 17.52
C ALA A 802 2.67 12.75 16.38
N GLY A 803 3.60 13.70 16.28
CA GLY A 803 3.61 14.71 15.22
C GLY A 803 2.75 15.94 15.50
N LEU A 804 2.77 16.43 16.74
CA LEU A 804 2.22 17.74 17.08
C LEU A 804 3.00 18.83 16.31
N SER A 805 2.30 19.78 15.70
CA SER A 805 2.92 20.94 15.05
C SER A 805 3.75 21.76 16.05
N ASP A 806 4.89 22.28 15.62
CA ASP A 806 5.72 23.21 16.43
C ASP A 806 5.25 24.68 16.34
N GLY A 807 4.25 24.95 15.51
CA GLY A 807 3.63 26.25 15.33
C GLY A 807 4.34 27.18 14.34
N SER A 808 5.49 26.81 13.77
CA SER A 808 6.28 27.71 12.88
C SER A 808 5.48 28.19 11.67
N ASP A 809 4.64 27.31 11.15
CA ASP A 809 3.95 27.46 9.86
C ASP A 809 2.55 28.07 10.02
N GLY A 810 2.20 28.55 11.22
CA GLY A 810 0.86 29.05 11.56
C GLY A 810 -0.20 27.94 11.72
N ILE A 811 0.23 26.69 11.82
CA ILE A 811 -0.60 25.50 11.99
C ILE A 811 -0.48 25.07 13.46
N GLY A 812 -1.61 24.98 14.18
CA GLY A 812 -1.64 24.45 15.54
C GLY A 812 -2.09 22.99 15.57
N GLY A 813 -1.67 22.23 16.59
CA GLY A 813 -2.19 20.88 16.83
C GLY A 813 -1.68 19.82 15.84
N TRP A 814 -2.49 18.77 15.63
CA TRP A 814 -2.21 17.65 14.73
C TRP A 814 -3.06 17.74 13.45
N LEU A 815 -2.41 18.06 12.32
CA LEU A 815 -3.04 18.03 10.99
C LEU A 815 -3.10 16.58 10.46
N MET A 816 -4.28 15.96 10.51
CA MET A 816 -4.49 14.60 10.04
C MET A 816 -4.34 14.51 8.51
N ALA A 817 -3.68 13.46 8.03
CA ALA A 817 -3.45 13.19 6.60
C ALA A 817 -3.40 11.70 6.22
N ARG A 818 -3.52 10.78 7.19
CA ARG A 818 -3.64 9.32 6.96
C ARG A 818 -4.48 8.68 8.06
N GLY A 819 -5.02 7.49 7.80
CA GLY A 819 -5.81 6.75 8.77
C GLY A 819 -6.91 5.91 8.15
N THR A 820 -7.86 5.48 8.99
CA THR A 820 -9.20 4.99 8.60
C THR A 820 -9.68 5.71 7.35
N SER A 821 -9.81 4.96 6.25
CA SER A 821 -9.96 5.50 4.90
C SER A 821 -11.33 5.13 4.33
N TRP A 822 -11.39 4.31 3.28
CA TRP A 822 -12.59 3.49 3.03
C TRP A 822 -12.74 2.51 4.19
N HIS A 823 -13.93 2.42 4.78
CA HIS A 823 -14.20 1.46 5.85
C HIS A 823 -15.68 1.11 5.92
N PHE A 824 -15.98 -0.14 6.26
CA PHE A 824 -17.36 -0.62 6.43
C PHE A 824 -17.46 -1.77 7.44
N GLY A 825 -18.60 -1.86 8.12
CA GLY A 825 -19.12 -3.08 8.74
C GLY A 825 -20.19 -3.69 7.83
N LEU A 826 -20.22 -5.02 7.69
CA LEU A 826 -21.15 -5.77 6.86
C LEU A 826 -21.60 -7.03 7.58
N GLU A 827 -22.87 -7.43 7.41
CA GLU A 827 -23.37 -8.77 7.74
C GLU A 827 -24.15 -9.35 6.56
N PHE A 828 -24.22 -10.69 6.48
CA PHE A 828 -25.14 -11.36 5.57
C PHE A 828 -26.46 -11.67 6.28
N THR A 829 -27.59 -11.22 5.72
CA THR A 829 -28.95 -11.46 6.23
C THR A 829 -29.68 -12.51 5.38
N GLU A 830 -30.98 -12.73 5.59
CA GLU A 830 -31.80 -13.51 4.65
C GLU A 830 -32.08 -12.77 3.33
N ASN A 831 -31.84 -11.46 3.26
CA ASN A 831 -32.10 -10.61 2.08
C ASN A 831 -30.86 -10.36 1.21
N GLY A 832 -29.66 -10.65 1.71
CA GLY A 832 -28.38 -10.35 1.04
C GLY A 832 -27.36 -9.72 2.00
N PRO A 833 -26.29 -9.09 1.51
CA PRO A 833 -25.39 -8.29 2.32
C PRO A 833 -26.07 -6.99 2.78
N GLU A 834 -25.96 -6.66 4.07
CA GLU A 834 -26.31 -5.34 4.59
C GLU A 834 -25.06 -4.71 5.22
N ALA A 835 -24.71 -3.49 4.79
CA ALA A 835 -23.42 -2.89 5.09
C ALA A 835 -23.50 -1.37 5.30
N TYR A 836 -22.60 -0.86 6.13
CA TYR A 836 -22.57 0.53 6.61
C TYR A 836 -21.13 1.04 6.64
N GLY A 837 -20.87 2.20 6.04
CA GLY A 837 -19.52 2.71 5.86
C GLY A 837 -19.44 4.07 5.19
N LEU A 838 -18.21 4.55 4.95
CA LEU A 838 -17.91 5.75 4.14
C LEU A 838 -16.42 5.82 3.76
N VAL A 839 -16.09 6.67 2.77
CA VAL A 839 -14.72 7.10 2.47
C VAL A 839 -14.42 8.34 3.31
N SER A 840 -13.55 8.22 4.31
CA SER A 840 -13.33 9.28 5.31
C SER A 840 -12.83 10.61 4.73
N TYR A 841 -12.13 10.60 3.60
CA TYR A 841 -11.65 11.80 2.89
C TYR A 841 -12.50 12.14 1.65
N SER A 842 -13.72 11.60 1.56
CA SER A 842 -14.66 11.78 0.46
C SER A 842 -14.17 11.28 -0.91
N GLN A 843 -15.07 11.26 -1.89
CA GLN A 843 -14.90 10.56 -3.17
C GLN A 843 -13.98 11.31 -4.17
N SER A 844 -14.04 12.64 -4.15
CA SER A 844 -13.35 13.53 -5.09
C SER A 844 -11.98 13.99 -4.59
N SER A 845 -11.04 14.27 -5.48
CA SER A 845 -9.86 15.12 -5.17
C SER A 845 -10.07 16.58 -5.54
N ASP A 846 -10.99 16.87 -6.47
CA ASP A 846 -11.32 18.23 -6.89
C ASP A 846 -12.05 18.99 -5.77
N ALA A 847 -11.50 20.14 -5.37
CA ALA A 847 -12.05 21.05 -4.36
C ALA A 847 -13.36 21.74 -4.79
N MET A 848 -13.67 21.77 -6.10
CA MET A 848 -14.92 22.30 -6.64
C MET A 848 -16.06 21.27 -6.65
N SER A 849 -15.76 19.98 -6.44
CA SER A 849 -16.75 18.91 -6.41
C SER A 849 -17.60 18.94 -5.12
N PRO A 850 -18.91 18.63 -5.19
CA PRO A 850 -19.72 18.44 -3.99
C PRO A 850 -19.22 17.28 -3.11
N TYR A 851 -18.52 16.30 -3.70
CA TYR A 851 -18.04 15.09 -3.03
C TYR A 851 -16.58 15.20 -2.52
N PHE A 852 -16.11 16.42 -2.25
CA PHE A 852 -14.76 16.73 -1.77
C PHE A 852 -14.59 16.59 -0.25
N LYS A 853 -15.66 16.79 0.52
CA LYS A 853 -15.61 16.87 2.00
C LYS A 853 -16.91 16.45 2.70
N ASP A 854 -17.90 15.97 1.96
CA ASP A 854 -19.21 15.58 2.50
C ASP A 854 -19.09 14.36 3.41
N GLN A 855 -18.45 13.29 2.93
CA GLN A 855 -18.16 12.11 3.74
C GLN A 855 -17.11 12.40 4.84
N SER A 856 -16.27 13.42 4.66
CA SER A 856 -15.32 13.88 5.69
C SER A 856 -16.02 14.54 6.87
N GLN A 857 -17.13 15.26 6.64
CA GLN A 857 -17.99 15.77 7.70
C GLN A 857 -18.78 14.62 8.37
N MET A 858 -19.33 13.70 7.58
CA MET A 858 -20.01 12.49 8.08
C MET A 858 -19.12 11.64 8.99
N TYR A 859 -17.83 11.48 8.66
CA TYR A 859 -16.84 10.83 9.52
C TYR A 859 -16.68 11.57 10.85
N SER A 860 -16.42 12.89 10.82
CA SER A 860 -16.30 13.74 12.03
C SER A 860 -17.50 13.58 12.96
N ASP A 861 -18.71 13.59 12.41
CA ASP A 861 -19.96 13.54 13.16
C ASP A 861 -20.37 12.13 13.60
N LYS A 862 -19.58 11.10 13.27
CA LYS A 862 -19.93 9.67 13.45
C LYS A 862 -21.29 9.30 12.84
N ASN A 863 -21.51 9.72 11.60
CA ASN A 863 -22.73 9.44 10.85
C ASN A 863 -22.42 8.56 9.62
N TYR A 864 -22.55 7.23 9.75
CA TYR A 864 -22.34 6.32 8.61
C TYR A 864 -23.58 6.32 7.72
N ARG A 865 -23.37 6.03 6.43
CA ARG A 865 -24.47 5.74 5.50
C ARG A 865 -24.56 4.24 5.27
N LYS A 866 -25.78 3.75 5.03
CA LYS A 866 -25.96 2.39 4.48
C LYS A 866 -25.36 2.38 3.07
N LEU A 867 -24.73 1.27 2.70
CA LEU A 867 -24.19 1.02 1.38
C LEU A 867 -25.29 0.32 0.55
N PRO A 868 -25.95 1.00 -0.41
CA PRO A 868 -27.00 0.36 -1.20
C PRO A 868 -26.38 -0.65 -2.16
N PHE A 869 -26.92 -1.88 -2.23
CA PHE A 869 -26.34 -2.96 -3.03
C PHE A 869 -27.33 -3.50 -4.08
N THR A 870 -28.61 -3.57 -3.73
CA THR A 870 -29.66 -4.03 -4.66
C THR A 870 -30.12 -2.92 -5.59
N GLU A 871 -30.63 -3.28 -6.78
CA GLU A 871 -31.15 -2.31 -7.76
C GLU A 871 -32.25 -1.40 -7.18
N ASP A 872 -33.12 -1.93 -6.30
CA ASP A 872 -34.17 -1.17 -5.64
C ASP A 872 -33.60 -0.17 -4.61
N GLU A 873 -32.57 -0.56 -3.84
CA GLU A 873 -31.88 0.34 -2.89
C GLU A 873 -31.13 1.47 -3.62
N ILE A 874 -30.44 1.14 -4.72
CA ILE A 874 -29.75 2.13 -5.56
C ILE A 874 -30.76 3.12 -6.13
N ALA A 875 -31.91 2.63 -6.64
CA ALA A 875 -32.94 3.46 -7.24
C ALA A 875 -33.60 4.44 -6.26
N VAL A 876 -33.74 4.10 -4.97
CA VAL A 876 -34.23 5.04 -3.93
C VAL A 876 -33.15 5.93 -3.33
N SER A 877 -31.87 5.55 -3.46
CA SER A 877 -30.71 6.30 -2.92
C SER A 877 -30.06 7.26 -3.93
N LEU A 878 -30.59 7.38 -5.15
CA LEU A 878 -30.04 8.27 -6.19
C LEU A 878 -30.03 9.74 -5.74
N VAL A 879 -28.92 10.44 -6.00
CA VAL A 879 -28.87 11.90 -5.86
C VAL A 879 -29.64 12.59 -6.99
N THR A 880 -30.01 13.87 -6.81
CA THR A 880 -30.64 14.67 -7.86
C THR A 880 -29.74 14.73 -9.10
N ASN A 881 -30.26 14.26 -10.25
CA ASN A 881 -29.50 14.09 -11.51
C ASN A 881 -28.31 13.11 -11.40
N GLY A 882 -28.35 12.15 -10.46
CA GLY A 882 -27.28 11.19 -10.22
C GLY A 882 -27.13 10.08 -11.27
N GLU A 883 -28.09 9.90 -12.17
CA GLU A 883 -28.01 8.91 -13.26
C GLU A 883 -27.55 9.56 -14.57
N SER A 884 -26.50 9.00 -15.17
CA SER A 884 -26.05 9.31 -16.53
C SER A 884 -25.78 8.03 -17.31
N THR A 885 -25.76 8.09 -18.63
CA THR A 885 -25.29 6.98 -19.48
C THR A 885 -24.28 7.52 -20.48
N ILE A 886 -23.11 6.91 -20.52
CA ILE A 886 -21.99 7.28 -21.40
C ILE A 886 -21.84 6.26 -22.54
N SER A 887 -21.25 6.70 -23.65
CA SER A 887 -20.98 5.90 -24.84
C SER A 887 -19.56 6.15 -25.35
N SER A 888 -18.97 5.17 -26.05
CA SER A 888 -17.73 5.35 -26.81
C SER A 888 -17.89 6.11 -28.14
N GLU A 889 -19.13 6.48 -28.53
CA GLU A 889 -19.46 7.25 -29.76
C GLU A 889 -19.52 8.78 -29.55
#